data_AF-A0A7Y0M971-F1
#
_entry.id   AF-A0A7Y0M971-F1
#
_cell.length_a   1.000
_cell.length_b   1.000
_cell.length_c   1.000
_cell.angle_alpha   90.00
_cell.angle_beta   90.00
_cell.angle_gamma   90.00
#
_symmetry.space_group_name_H-M   'P 1'
#
loop_
_entity.id
_entity.type
_entity.pdbx_description
1 polymer ?
#
loop_
_entity_poly.entity_id
_entity_poly.type
_entity_poly.pdbx_seq_one_letter_code
_entity_poly.pdbx_strand_id
1 'polypeptide(L)'
;MSGSYRFGVFRPDDLLVLEFEFHNVDVADDGRAVVPRLDTGGAFAVVRFPPQAIAEEVWDGPVARPPIRTALSGPTRLVFRLPATGTPVPLTVEGLLDWTTWEPALSAAALPRGTAPEEASPELSPPDDLETAIEFPHRLLLSPDALGRWRTLRGTIEVGDTHQLWSAVLHTVDNDGDISQGADVRALADRTGPTPFNSSLTDNERHQIVQLSSNFRIALPPDARYTPVPIKANKLELTALGANADLESEWDFPLLPPEELQGSGIEPLGLRQYQHVAALGRDHVVRTVRLGFLCGTGHRAVLVKTVERLPDGIEVVGQAPGGGALFSSRGYLLRKFEVVVQEPVINYGPLAKAYAYEGREFPLNSIRLTTTSAGIDPPPEDYGPFWLLDPERNLLHFNATGTDLTGNALDFTLPLMFVPYDRIDRHRTIAAVFHNQDPSIVATIGFSGRPLAVAPPGDRPGSTVLKVDTVRYDIEQPPHTADPAPAFPMNAAGAPRSYIPRFLPRIASIAASIPAVDDLLGTGTVSELVPDTDYLKQGFDKAGNPAQTFVRMRDELPIALPSQRGGGLASPAQNAQALSRTLGPVSSPEQLQQGKLDLSAFKDTKFLGTIRLLDLLPADLPFDASAAVAAAPPSQADLDNPRFKVNPPRLTSRRLPATAGAAPAVESRFIWKPTLLPEYDFGFLKIGMQQADLLLDATTRLTQEGEGGAVVIGRLRNIELIFAEALSAVFGTLSFRAEAGRKMEVGAKDVKIAFAGPLEFVNALQSILPSDGFDDPPFLTVDSQGVVAGYTLGVPSIGVGIFSIQNIALTAALSIPFTDRPAGVRFAVCERHKPFLLTVSLFGGGGFFAAGVSANGLEQVEASLEFGGNISLNLGVASGGVSVMAGIYFGLTGTSVTLTGYLRCGGYLDVLGLISISLEFYLAFTFRKKDPGSEVWGQASLTVSVKIAFISKSITLSVERRFAGSGGDPTFAQSVRPSDWVAYLQAFA
;
A
#
# COMPACT_ATOMS: atom_id res chain seq x y z
N MET A 1 32.56 76.62 21.14
CA MET A 1 32.82 75.70 20.02
C MET A 1 33.57 74.53 20.60
N SER A 2 32.91 73.38 20.79
CA SER A 2 33.60 72.14 21.14
C SER A 2 34.45 71.73 19.93
N GLY A 3 35.78 71.70 20.09
CA GLY A 3 36.67 71.27 19.02
C GLY A 3 36.53 69.76 18.79
N SER A 4 36.31 69.35 17.55
CA SER A 4 36.63 68.01 17.08
C SER A 4 37.88 68.11 16.20
N TYR A 5 38.85 67.22 16.42
CA TYR A 5 40.12 67.20 15.69
C TYR A 5 40.32 65.82 15.05
N ARG A 6 40.71 65.79 13.77
CA ARG A 6 40.95 64.56 13.02
C ARG A 6 42.40 64.43 12.56
N PHE A 7 42.97 63.24 12.70
CA PHE A 7 44.35 62.92 12.34
C PHE A 7 44.42 61.57 11.61
N GLY A 8 45.07 61.54 10.46
CA GLY A 8 45.42 60.29 9.79
C GLY A 8 46.78 59.77 10.26
N VAL A 9 46.87 58.47 10.57
CA VAL A 9 48.10 57.80 10.97
C VAL A 9 48.42 56.72 9.95
N PHE A 10 49.59 56.84 9.31
CA PHE A 10 50.07 55.94 8.27
C PHE A 10 51.50 55.49 8.58
N ARG A 11 51.74 54.17 8.61
CA ARG A 11 53.10 53.59 8.68
C ARG A 11 53.22 52.52 7.59
N PRO A 12 53.94 52.81 6.48
CA PRO A 12 54.01 51.91 5.33
C PRO A 12 54.64 50.55 5.64
N ASP A 13 55.64 50.52 6.53
CA ASP A 13 56.45 49.33 6.82
C ASP A 13 55.60 48.13 7.26
N ASP A 14 54.55 48.37 8.06
CA ASP A 14 53.65 47.34 8.58
C ASP A 14 52.18 47.55 8.22
N LEU A 15 51.90 48.39 7.21
CA LEU A 15 50.56 48.72 6.73
C LEU A 15 49.61 49.26 7.82
N LEU A 16 50.12 50.05 8.77
CA LEU A 16 49.25 50.81 9.69
C LEU A 16 48.48 51.88 8.91
N VAL A 17 47.15 51.83 8.97
CA VAL A 17 46.23 52.82 8.38
C VAL A 17 45.07 53.07 9.33
N LEU A 18 45.07 54.20 10.01
CA LEU A 18 44.00 54.61 10.94
C LEU A 18 43.64 56.09 10.76
N GLU A 19 42.39 56.42 11.06
CA GLU A 19 41.95 57.80 11.29
C GLU A 19 41.52 57.96 12.76
N PHE A 20 42.10 58.92 13.46
CA PHE A 20 41.72 59.30 14.82
C PHE A 20 40.86 60.55 14.77
N GLU A 21 39.74 60.54 15.48
CA GLU A 21 38.86 61.69 15.68
C GLU A 21 38.68 61.92 17.19
N PHE A 22 39.11 63.07 17.69
CA PHE A 22 39.03 63.43 19.10
C PHE A 22 37.91 64.43 19.34
N HIS A 23 37.06 64.15 20.33
CA HIS A 23 35.96 65.01 20.74
C HIS A 23 36.19 65.56 22.15
N ASN A 24 35.82 66.83 22.37
CA ASN A 24 35.95 67.53 23.64
C ASN A 24 37.41 67.54 24.16
N VAL A 25 38.34 67.87 23.26
CA VAL A 25 39.75 68.08 23.60
C VAL A 25 40.17 69.49 23.17
N ASP A 26 41.23 70.00 23.77
CA ASP A 26 41.98 71.15 23.27
C ASP A 26 43.32 70.68 22.68
N VAL A 27 43.90 71.44 21.77
CA VAL A 27 45.27 71.17 21.27
C VAL A 27 46.25 71.94 22.15
N ALA A 28 47.30 71.27 22.62
CA ALA A 28 48.35 71.89 23.42
C ALA A 28 49.01 73.05 22.65
N ASP A 29 49.53 74.06 23.36
CA ASP A 29 50.09 75.28 22.75
C ASP A 29 51.23 75.00 21.75
N ASP A 30 51.96 73.89 21.92
CA ASP A 30 53.04 73.46 21.03
C ASP A 30 52.57 72.65 19.81
N GLY A 31 51.26 72.35 19.74
CA GLY A 31 50.64 71.55 18.69
C GLY A 31 51.00 70.07 18.72
N ARG A 32 51.64 69.56 19.79
CA ARG A 32 52.19 68.19 19.85
C ARG A 32 51.35 67.22 20.66
N ALA A 33 50.28 67.67 21.30
CA ALA A 33 49.38 66.81 22.07
C ALA A 33 47.94 67.33 22.02
N VAL A 34 46.99 66.43 22.24
CA VAL A 34 45.60 66.80 22.56
C VAL A 34 45.35 66.59 24.05
N VAL A 35 44.65 67.53 24.67
CA VAL A 35 44.39 67.57 26.12
C VAL A 35 42.88 67.40 26.35
N PRO A 36 42.45 66.38 27.11
CA PRO A 36 41.04 66.19 27.46
C PRO A 36 40.44 67.41 28.18
N ARG A 37 39.28 67.87 27.74
CA ARG A 37 38.55 68.95 28.44
C ARG A 37 37.77 68.42 29.63
N LEU A 38 38.16 68.85 30.82
CA LEU A 38 37.56 68.41 32.08
C LEU A 38 36.20 69.06 32.38
N ASP A 39 35.83 70.13 31.67
CA ASP A 39 34.55 70.83 31.82
C ASP A 39 33.41 70.23 30.95
N THR A 40 33.73 69.18 30.19
CA THR A 40 32.78 68.48 29.32
C THR A 40 32.42 67.13 29.93
N GLY A 41 31.25 66.56 29.60
CA GLY A 41 30.79 65.26 30.11
C GLY A 41 31.63 64.03 29.70
N GLY A 42 32.89 64.24 29.29
CA GLY A 42 33.85 63.23 28.82
C GLY A 42 34.51 63.63 27.50
N ALA A 43 35.81 63.38 27.39
CA ALA A 43 36.56 63.47 26.12
C ALA A 43 36.67 62.09 25.47
N PHE A 44 36.59 62.03 24.14
CA PHE A 44 36.53 60.77 23.40
C PHE A 44 37.59 60.72 22.30
N ALA A 45 38.09 59.52 22.04
CA ALA A 45 38.89 59.18 20.88
C ALA A 45 38.15 58.12 20.04
N VAL A 46 37.84 58.44 18.80
CA VAL A 46 37.24 57.54 17.81
C VAL A 46 38.34 57.11 16.85
N VAL A 47 38.64 55.82 16.82
CA VAL A 47 39.65 55.21 15.94
C VAL A 47 38.94 54.47 14.82
N ARG A 48 39.09 54.94 13.58
CA ARG A 48 38.44 54.36 12.40
C ARG A 48 39.41 53.50 11.63
N PHE A 49 38.92 52.33 11.24
CA PHE A 49 39.63 51.35 10.43
C PHE A 49 39.03 51.30 9.02
N PRO A 50 39.82 50.90 8.00
CA PRO A 50 39.29 50.43 6.72
C PRO A 50 38.24 49.30 6.92
N PRO A 51 37.45 48.96 5.88
CA PRO A 51 36.51 47.84 5.93
C PRO A 51 37.15 46.57 6.50
N GLN A 52 36.45 45.92 7.43
CA GLN A 52 36.96 44.75 8.14
C GLN A 52 36.45 43.41 7.61
N ALA A 53 35.45 43.43 6.72
CA ALA A 53 34.94 42.23 6.06
C ALA A 53 34.70 42.45 4.56
N ILE A 54 34.82 41.36 3.80
CA ILE A 54 34.49 41.27 2.38
C ILE A 54 33.55 40.08 2.19
N ALA A 55 32.29 40.35 1.86
CA ALA A 55 31.38 39.30 1.44
C ALA A 55 31.75 38.82 0.03
N GLU A 56 31.77 37.51 -0.17
CA GLU A 56 31.99 36.84 -1.46
C GLU A 56 30.76 35.99 -1.81
N GLU A 57 30.49 35.82 -3.11
CA GLU A 57 29.41 34.96 -3.60
C GLU A 57 29.69 33.47 -3.32
N VAL A 58 28.66 32.77 -2.86
CA VAL A 58 28.70 31.37 -2.43
C VAL A 58 27.99 30.45 -3.41
N TRP A 59 28.60 29.29 -3.69
CA TRP A 59 28.16 28.32 -4.70
C TRP A 59 27.78 26.97 -4.10
N ASP A 60 26.80 26.29 -4.71
CA ASP A 60 26.30 24.97 -4.26
C ASP A 60 27.04 23.76 -4.87
N GLY A 61 27.85 24.00 -5.91
CA GLY A 61 28.57 22.96 -6.64
C GLY A 61 30.04 23.31 -6.85
N PRO A 62 30.87 22.35 -7.30
CA PRO A 62 32.33 22.51 -7.34
C PRO A 62 32.83 23.54 -8.36
N VAL A 63 31.95 24.08 -9.22
CA VAL A 63 32.32 25.00 -10.30
C VAL A 63 31.84 26.41 -9.95
N ALA A 64 32.74 27.25 -9.47
CA ALA A 64 32.50 28.69 -9.39
C ALA A 64 32.61 29.34 -10.77
N ARG A 65 31.78 30.34 -11.07
CA ARG A 65 31.84 31.08 -12.34
C ARG A 65 32.36 32.50 -12.09
N PRO A 66 33.63 32.80 -12.38
CA PRO A 66 34.15 34.16 -12.27
C PRO A 66 33.51 35.10 -13.33
N PRO A 67 33.44 36.42 -13.09
CA PRO A 67 33.93 37.12 -11.90
C PRO A 67 33.06 36.86 -10.66
N ILE A 68 33.70 36.70 -9.50
CA ILE A 68 33.02 36.50 -8.22
C ILE A 68 32.50 37.85 -7.74
N ARG A 69 31.21 37.94 -7.41
CA ARG A 69 30.64 39.15 -6.83
C ARG A 69 31.16 39.32 -5.40
N THR A 70 31.55 40.55 -5.07
CA THR A 70 32.10 40.91 -3.76
C THR A 70 31.49 42.20 -3.23
N ALA A 71 31.37 42.34 -1.91
CA ALA A 71 30.92 43.57 -1.25
C ALA A 71 31.76 43.86 0.00
N LEU A 72 32.23 45.09 0.13
CA LEU A 72 32.96 45.55 1.31
C LEU A 72 31.99 45.89 2.45
N SER A 73 32.38 45.60 3.68
CA SER A 73 31.69 46.11 4.87
C SER A 73 31.76 47.64 4.93
N GLY A 74 30.87 48.23 5.73
CA GLY A 74 31.03 49.61 6.17
C GLY A 74 32.25 49.80 7.11
N PRO A 75 32.48 51.05 7.55
CA PRO A 75 33.61 51.40 8.40
C PRO A 75 33.48 50.79 9.79
N THR A 76 34.59 50.30 10.33
CA THR A 76 34.72 49.90 11.74
C THR A 76 35.27 51.06 12.56
N ARG A 77 34.71 51.27 13.75
CA ARG A 77 35.22 52.24 14.73
C ARG A 77 35.39 51.59 16.10
N LEU A 78 36.53 51.87 16.72
CA LEU A 78 36.74 51.65 18.15
C LEU A 78 36.65 53.01 18.82
N VAL A 79 35.82 53.13 19.84
CA VAL A 79 35.64 54.40 20.56
C VAL A 79 36.08 54.24 22.00
N PHE A 80 36.80 55.23 22.50
CA PHE A 80 37.30 55.24 23.84
C PHE A 80 37.00 56.57 24.53
N ARG A 81 36.73 56.50 25.84
CA ARG A 81 36.78 57.63 26.76
C ARG A 81 38.22 57.84 27.21
N LEU A 82 38.70 59.07 27.08
CA LEU A 82 40.02 59.46 27.55
C LEU A 82 40.01 59.68 29.07
N PRO A 83 41.15 59.46 29.76
CA PRO A 83 41.24 59.65 31.21
C PRO A 83 40.78 61.04 31.67
N ALA A 84 39.91 61.07 32.69
CA ALA A 84 39.45 62.30 33.33
C ALA A 84 40.55 63.05 34.12
N THR A 85 41.77 62.53 34.15
CA THR A 85 42.95 63.18 34.74
C THR A 85 43.49 64.33 33.88
N GLY A 86 43.00 64.50 32.65
CA GLY A 86 43.48 65.53 31.72
C GLY A 86 44.86 65.22 31.15
N THR A 87 45.30 63.96 31.23
CA THR A 87 46.59 63.51 30.69
C THR A 87 46.66 63.79 29.18
N PRO A 88 47.63 64.57 28.69
CA PRO A 88 47.77 64.85 27.27
C PRO A 88 48.06 63.57 26.47
N VAL A 89 47.42 63.40 25.32
CA VAL A 89 47.72 62.35 24.34
C VAL A 89 48.72 62.92 23.33
N PRO A 90 49.98 62.42 23.29
CA PRO A 90 50.96 62.90 22.32
C PRO A 90 50.53 62.57 20.89
N LEU A 91 50.61 63.54 19.99
CA LEU A 91 50.36 63.39 18.55
C LEU A 91 51.59 62.77 17.85
N THR A 92 52.00 61.60 18.34
CA THR A 92 53.06 60.75 17.79
C THR A 92 52.47 59.37 17.52
N VAL A 93 53.08 58.57 16.64
CA VAL A 93 52.59 57.20 16.35
C VAL A 93 52.52 56.37 17.64
N GLU A 94 53.56 56.38 18.47
CA GLU A 94 53.58 55.63 19.74
C GLU A 94 52.50 56.12 20.71
N GLY A 95 52.30 57.45 20.83
CA GLY A 95 51.30 58.04 21.71
C GLY A 95 49.86 57.77 21.27
N LEU A 96 49.59 57.76 19.96
CA LEU A 96 48.27 57.46 19.40
C LEU A 96 47.92 55.98 19.43
N LEU A 97 48.92 55.09 19.49
CA LEU A 97 48.70 53.64 19.58
C LEU A 97 48.64 53.11 21.01
N ASP A 98 48.95 53.92 22.04
CA ASP A 98 48.85 53.50 23.44
C ASP A 98 47.43 53.63 24.01
N TRP A 99 46.61 52.60 23.80
CA TRP A 99 45.22 52.56 24.28
C TRP A 99 45.07 51.96 25.68
N THR A 100 46.19 51.63 26.36
CA THR A 100 46.17 50.86 27.61
C THR A 100 45.44 51.57 28.76
N THR A 101 45.44 52.90 28.75
CA THR A 101 44.77 53.73 29.76
C THR A 101 43.41 54.26 29.29
N TRP A 102 42.96 53.90 28.09
CA TRP A 102 41.70 54.40 27.53
C TRP A 102 40.56 53.43 27.83
N GLU A 103 39.43 53.96 28.28
CA GLU A 103 38.26 53.15 28.61
C GLU A 103 37.39 52.95 27.36
N PRO A 104 37.01 51.72 26.98
CA PRO A 104 36.12 51.50 25.85
C PRO A 104 34.77 52.21 26.04
N ALA A 105 34.33 52.98 25.05
CA ALA A 105 32.98 53.50 24.96
C ALA A 105 32.13 52.49 24.18
N LEU A 106 31.21 51.84 24.86
CA LEU A 106 30.40 50.72 24.36
C LEU A 106 28.92 51.04 24.47
N SER A 107 28.11 50.41 23.63
CA SER A 107 26.66 50.47 23.74
C SER A 107 26.19 49.92 25.08
N ALA A 108 25.11 50.49 25.64
CA ALA A 108 24.49 49.98 26.86
C ALA A 108 24.10 48.49 26.74
N ALA A 109 23.76 48.01 25.54
CA ALA A 109 23.41 46.61 25.27
C ALA A 109 24.61 45.65 25.18
N ALA A 110 25.86 46.15 25.18
CA ALA A 110 27.09 45.34 25.16
C ALA A 110 27.43 44.75 26.54
N LEU A 111 26.47 44.03 27.13
CA LEU A 111 26.56 43.51 28.50
C LEU A 111 27.45 42.26 28.60
N PRO A 112 28.08 41.96 29.73
CA PRO A 112 28.86 40.73 29.89
C PRO A 112 28.00 39.45 29.75
N ARG A 113 28.66 38.32 29.44
CA ARG A 113 28.02 36.99 29.44
C ARG A 113 27.37 36.69 30.79
N GLY A 114 26.21 36.05 30.77
CA GLY A 114 25.49 35.66 31.99
C GLY A 114 24.65 36.78 32.63
N THR A 115 24.67 37.99 32.10
CA THR A 115 23.76 39.07 32.52
C THR A 115 22.31 38.63 32.33
N ALA A 116 21.53 38.61 33.40
CA ALA A 116 20.12 38.19 33.35
C ALA A 116 19.25 39.29 32.69
N PRO A 117 18.20 38.91 31.94
CA PRO A 117 17.18 39.86 31.48
C PRO A 117 16.38 40.43 32.66
N GLU A 118 16.33 41.75 32.76
CA GLU A 118 15.58 42.52 33.75
C GLU A 118 14.74 43.61 33.07
N GLU A 119 13.68 44.11 33.72
CA GLU A 119 12.81 45.17 33.16
C GLU A 119 13.61 46.45 32.83
N ALA A 120 14.66 46.74 33.60
CA ALA A 120 15.57 47.86 33.38
C ALA A 120 16.65 47.61 32.31
N SER A 121 16.70 46.41 31.70
CA SER A 121 17.70 46.07 30.67
C SER A 121 17.58 47.05 29.49
N PRO A 122 18.69 47.38 28.82
CA PRO A 122 18.70 48.31 27.70
C PRO A 122 17.85 47.79 26.54
N GLU A 123 17.21 48.70 25.80
CA GLU A 123 16.61 48.36 24.52
C GLU A 123 17.72 48.05 23.50
N LEU A 124 17.45 47.09 22.61
CA LEU A 124 18.35 46.78 21.52
C LEU A 124 18.32 47.94 20.52
N SER A 125 19.47 48.59 20.34
CA SER A 125 19.64 49.66 19.36
C SER A 125 21.02 49.55 18.68
N PRO A 126 21.15 50.04 17.43
CA PRO A 126 22.46 50.21 16.81
C PRO A 126 23.37 51.10 17.67
N PRO A 127 24.70 50.89 17.65
CA PRO A 127 25.63 51.75 18.40
C PRO A 127 25.65 53.19 17.88
N ASP A 128 25.68 54.14 18.80
CA ASP A 128 25.79 55.58 18.50
C ASP A 128 27.18 55.95 17.98
N ASP A 129 27.34 57.13 17.37
CA ASP A 129 28.59 57.58 16.75
C ASP A 129 29.80 57.60 17.71
N LEU A 130 29.55 57.77 19.02
CA LEU A 130 30.57 57.76 20.09
C LEU A 130 30.64 56.42 20.84
N GLU A 131 30.14 55.35 20.24
CA GLU A 131 30.22 53.99 20.74
C GLU A 131 30.95 53.08 19.74
N THR A 132 31.64 52.06 20.25
CA THR A 132 32.37 51.07 19.46
C THR A 132 31.42 50.26 18.58
N ALA A 133 31.72 50.20 17.28
CA ALA A 133 30.99 49.41 16.29
C ALA A 133 31.96 48.78 15.30
N ILE A 134 32.04 47.45 15.34
CA ILE A 134 32.90 46.64 14.48
C ILE A 134 32.02 45.98 13.45
N GLU A 135 32.18 46.32 12.18
CA GLU A 135 31.40 45.67 11.13
C GLU A 135 32.10 44.41 10.64
N PHE A 136 31.82 43.30 11.32
CA PHE A 136 32.31 41.97 10.99
C PHE A 136 31.34 40.89 11.48
N PRO A 137 30.96 39.90 10.66
CA PRO A 137 31.13 39.87 9.21
C PRO A 137 30.30 40.96 8.51
N HIS A 138 30.36 40.99 7.18
CA HIS A 138 29.66 41.99 6.37
C HIS A 138 28.20 42.20 6.82
N ARG A 139 27.84 43.47 7.11
CA ARG A 139 26.54 43.92 7.61
C ARG A 139 26.15 43.49 9.03
N LEU A 140 27.04 42.90 9.82
CA LEU A 140 26.80 42.64 11.24
C LEU A 140 27.65 43.58 12.10
N LEU A 141 27.03 44.32 13.02
CA LEU A 141 27.73 45.26 13.91
C LEU A 141 27.96 44.60 15.27
N LEU A 142 29.22 44.31 15.56
CA LEU A 142 29.70 43.76 16.81
C LEU A 142 30.19 44.85 17.75
N SER A 143 30.06 44.62 19.05
CA SER A 143 30.73 45.39 20.09
C SER A 143 31.21 44.43 21.19
N PRO A 144 32.45 44.57 21.70
CA PRO A 144 32.90 43.80 22.83
C PRO A 144 32.14 44.21 24.10
N ASP A 145 32.16 43.37 25.12
CA ASP A 145 31.69 43.76 26.45
C ASP A 145 32.73 44.62 27.21
N ALA A 146 32.36 45.04 28.43
CA ALA A 146 33.19 45.89 29.28
C ALA A 146 34.50 45.22 29.77
N LEU A 147 34.71 43.91 29.57
CA LEU A 147 35.95 43.20 29.89
C LEU A 147 36.92 43.21 28.71
N GLY A 148 36.43 43.45 27.49
CA GLY A 148 37.23 43.57 26.28
C GLY A 148 38.21 44.75 26.33
N ARG A 149 39.49 44.49 26.03
CA ARG A 149 40.56 45.50 25.92
C ARG A 149 41.31 45.30 24.61
N TRP A 150 41.62 46.40 23.93
CA TRP A 150 42.40 46.39 22.70
C TRP A 150 43.88 46.61 23.00
N ARG A 151 44.73 45.79 22.40
CA ARG A 151 46.19 45.94 22.44
C ARG A 151 46.74 46.11 21.03
N THR A 152 47.74 46.96 20.91
CA THR A 152 48.40 47.27 19.64
C THR A 152 49.91 47.14 19.81
N LEU A 153 50.61 46.92 18.71
CA LEU A 153 52.06 47.11 18.66
C LEU A 153 52.36 48.58 18.42
N ARG A 154 53.22 49.17 19.26
CA ARG A 154 53.63 50.58 19.16
C ARG A 154 54.73 50.79 18.10
N GLY A 155 55.58 49.79 17.93
CA GLY A 155 56.64 49.74 16.90
C GLY A 155 56.34 48.70 15.80
N THR A 156 57.29 48.51 14.90
CA THR A 156 57.30 47.44 13.90
C THR A 156 57.98 46.19 14.47
N ILE A 157 57.57 45.01 14.02
CA ILE A 157 58.30 43.76 14.28
C ILE A 157 58.90 43.29 12.96
N GLU A 158 60.23 43.19 12.93
CA GLU A 158 61.00 42.76 11.77
C GLU A 158 61.48 41.32 11.94
N VAL A 159 61.26 40.51 10.91
CA VAL A 159 61.81 39.15 10.80
C VAL A 159 62.53 39.06 9.45
N GLY A 160 63.85 39.21 9.47
CA GLY A 160 64.65 39.37 8.24
C GLY A 160 64.25 40.63 7.48
N ASP A 161 63.91 40.48 6.20
CA ASP A 161 63.43 41.57 5.33
C ASP A 161 61.90 41.74 5.35
N THR A 162 61.19 41.04 6.25
CA THR A 162 59.72 41.10 6.35
C THR A 162 59.27 41.80 7.63
N HIS A 163 58.27 42.68 7.50
CA HIS A 163 57.58 43.28 8.63
C HIS A 163 56.27 42.53 8.91
N GLN A 164 55.96 42.32 10.20
CA GLN A 164 54.66 41.82 10.60
C GLN A 164 53.57 42.87 10.31
N LEU A 165 52.45 42.45 9.73
CA LEU A 165 51.27 43.31 9.55
C LEU A 165 50.81 43.89 10.89
N TRP A 166 50.65 45.22 10.96
CA TRP A 166 50.14 45.87 12.15
C TRP A 166 48.70 45.46 12.44
N SER A 167 48.40 45.26 13.72
CA SER A 167 47.05 44.95 14.15
C SER A 167 46.70 45.48 15.53
N ALA A 168 45.40 45.67 15.73
CA ALA A 168 44.78 45.80 17.03
C ALA A 168 44.15 44.44 17.40
N VAL A 169 44.56 43.86 18.53
CA VAL A 169 44.08 42.56 19.01
C VAL A 169 43.15 42.75 20.19
N LEU A 170 41.99 42.12 20.15
CA LEU A 170 41.05 42.08 21.28
C LEU A 170 41.50 41.03 22.30
N HIS A 171 41.55 41.43 23.55
CA HIS A 171 41.85 40.60 24.71
C HIS A 171 40.74 40.75 25.74
N THR A 172 40.58 39.74 26.59
CA THR A 172 39.75 39.83 27.79
C THR A 172 40.66 39.89 29.00
N VAL A 173 40.24 40.68 29.99
CA VAL A 173 40.88 40.77 31.30
C VAL A 173 39.88 40.22 32.30
N ASP A 174 40.26 39.14 32.97
CA ASP A 174 39.40 38.55 34.00
C ASP A 174 39.51 39.30 35.34
N ASN A 175 38.73 38.84 36.32
CA ASN A 175 38.67 39.46 37.65
C ASN A 175 39.99 39.36 38.43
N ASP A 176 40.85 38.39 38.09
CA ASP A 176 42.17 38.19 38.70
C ASP A 176 43.27 39.01 37.98
N GLY A 177 42.91 39.67 36.87
CA GLY A 177 43.80 40.50 36.06
C GLY A 177 44.57 39.72 34.99
N ASP A 178 44.27 38.44 34.81
CA ASP A 178 44.87 37.61 33.78
C ASP A 178 44.34 38.03 32.40
N ILE A 179 45.26 38.09 31.43
CA ILE A 179 44.93 38.50 30.07
C ILE A 179 44.96 37.27 29.16
N SER A 180 43.83 37.02 28.51
CA SER A 180 43.73 36.02 27.45
C SER A 180 43.38 36.68 26.12
N GLN A 181 43.75 36.03 25.02
CA GLN A 181 43.38 36.48 23.68
C GLN A 181 41.90 36.21 23.43
N GLY A 182 41.23 37.15 22.74
CA GLY A 182 39.81 37.06 22.48
C GLY A 182 38.97 37.67 23.61
N ALA A 183 37.68 37.86 23.34
CA ALA A 183 36.69 38.32 24.32
C ALA A 183 35.27 37.98 23.84
N ASP A 184 34.28 38.20 24.70
CA ASP A 184 32.87 38.13 24.29
C ASP A 184 32.49 39.39 23.50
N VAL A 185 31.77 39.18 22.39
CA VAL A 185 31.24 40.23 21.53
C VAL A 185 29.75 40.01 21.30
N ARG A 186 29.00 41.11 21.23
CA ARG A 186 27.55 41.10 20.97
C ARG A 186 27.24 41.69 19.62
N ALA A 187 26.33 41.06 18.88
CA ALA A 187 25.80 41.63 17.65
C ALA A 187 24.66 42.58 17.98
N LEU A 188 24.91 43.88 17.88
CA LEU A 188 23.97 44.92 18.35
C LEU A 188 23.00 45.36 17.27
N ALA A 189 23.38 45.19 16.01
CA ALA A 189 22.52 45.46 14.86
C ALA A 189 23.04 44.75 13.62
N ASP A 190 22.15 44.53 12.67
CA ASP A 190 22.47 44.22 11.29
C ASP A 190 22.08 45.39 10.38
N ARG A 191 22.93 45.69 9.39
CA ARG A 191 22.59 46.74 8.41
C ARG A 191 21.51 46.20 7.48
N THR A 192 20.45 46.99 7.24
CA THR A 192 19.35 46.68 6.30
C THR A 192 19.64 47.18 4.87
N GLY A 193 18.97 46.62 3.86
CA GLY A 193 19.21 46.89 2.43
C GLY A 193 19.23 45.62 1.56
N PRO A 194 19.12 45.71 0.22
CA PRO A 194 19.11 44.55 -0.66
C PRO A 194 20.41 43.74 -0.51
N THR A 195 20.30 42.44 -0.30
CA THR A 195 21.43 41.52 -0.34
C THR A 195 21.95 41.46 -1.78
N PRO A 196 23.23 41.83 -2.06
CA PRO A 196 23.70 41.99 -3.43
C PRO A 196 23.84 40.65 -4.18
N PHE A 197 24.01 39.57 -3.44
CA PHE A 197 24.18 38.18 -3.90
C PHE A 197 24.10 37.21 -2.71
N ASN A 198 24.06 35.91 -3.01
CA ASN A 198 24.11 34.85 -1.99
C ASN A 198 25.49 34.82 -1.32
N SER A 199 25.56 35.26 -0.07
CA SER A 199 26.78 35.28 0.76
C SER A 199 26.74 34.22 1.88
N SER A 200 27.80 34.12 2.68
CA SER A 200 27.93 33.10 3.73
C SER A 200 26.80 33.12 4.77
N LEU A 201 26.32 34.31 5.15
CA LEU A 201 25.18 34.51 6.04
C LEU A 201 24.00 35.13 5.29
N THR A 202 22.79 34.64 5.56
CA THR A 202 21.54 35.24 5.09
C THR A 202 21.14 36.44 5.94
N ASP A 203 20.20 37.26 5.45
CA ASP A 203 19.62 38.35 6.23
C ASP A 203 18.94 37.82 7.51
N ASN A 204 18.17 36.72 7.39
CA ASN A 204 17.51 36.09 8.54
C ASN A 204 18.52 35.56 9.58
N GLU A 205 19.66 34.99 9.15
CA GLU A 205 20.69 34.54 10.09
C GLU A 205 21.34 35.69 10.83
N ARG A 206 21.67 36.80 10.16
CA ARG A 206 22.21 38.01 10.84
C ARG A 206 21.22 38.55 11.87
N HIS A 207 19.96 38.68 11.49
CA HIS A 207 18.90 39.12 12.40
C HIS A 207 18.78 38.20 13.62
N GLN A 208 18.74 36.88 13.43
CA GLN A 208 18.67 35.95 14.55
C GLN A 208 19.93 36.01 15.45
N ILE A 209 21.13 36.18 14.89
CA ILE A 209 22.36 36.39 15.68
C ILE A 209 22.23 37.65 16.55
N VAL A 210 21.69 38.75 16.03
CA VAL A 210 21.44 39.98 16.80
C VAL A 210 20.45 39.72 17.93
N GLN A 211 19.30 39.11 17.64
CA GLN A 211 18.28 38.82 18.65
C GLN A 211 18.83 37.90 19.75
N LEU A 212 19.44 36.79 19.36
CA LEU A 212 19.92 35.76 20.29
C LEU A 212 21.12 36.24 21.12
N SER A 213 21.95 37.13 20.58
CA SER A 213 23.13 37.62 21.30
C SER A 213 22.93 38.90 22.08
N SER A 214 21.89 39.71 21.81
CA SER A 214 21.82 41.06 22.40
C SER A 214 20.42 41.53 22.83
N ASN A 215 19.34 40.84 22.48
CA ASN A 215 18.01 41.30 22.86
C ASN A 215 17.60 40.82 24.26
N PHE A 216 17.82 41.64 25.27
CA PHE A 216 17.43 41.37 26.66
C PHE A 216 15.93 41.58 26.93
N ARG A 217 15.17 42.06 25.94
CA ARG A 217 13.74 42.32 26.04
C ARG A 217 12.91 41.46 25.09
N ILE A 218 13.42 40.28 24.70
CA ILE A 218 12.63 39.33 23.88
C ILE A 218 11.33 39.01 24.61
N ALA A 219 10.22 39.28 23.94
CA ALA A 219 8.89 38.92 24.45
C ALA A 219 8.74 37.40 24.47
N LEU A 220 8.44 36.85 25.65
CA LEU A 220 8.20 35.43 25.88
C LEU A 220 7.00 35.24 26.82
N PRO A 221 6.34 34.07 26.80
CA PRO A 221 5.32 33.72 27.78
C PRO A 221 5.88 33.77 29.22
N PRO A 222 5.04 34.00 30.25
CA PRO A 222 5.52 34.20 31.63
C PRO A 222 6.36 33.07 32.22
N ASP A 223 6.21 31.85 31.71
CA ASP A 223 6.91 30.66 32.15
C ASP A 223 8.14 30.30 31.30
N ALA A 224 8.42 31.07 30.26
CA ALA A 224 9.62 30.96 29.45
C ALA A 224 10.54 32.17 29.70
N ARG A 225 11.84 31.91 29.79
CA ARG A 225 12.86 32.96 29.85
C ARG A 225 14.00 32.59 28.92
N TYR A 226 14.63 33.61 28.36
CA TYR A 226 15.82 33.45 27.55
C TYR A 226 16.84 34.51 27.96
N THR A 227 18.07 34.08 28.25
CA THR A 227 19.18 34.99 28.55
C THR A 227 20.06 35.09 27.30
N PRO A 228 20.18 36.28 26.66
CA PRO A 228 21.00 36.44 25.47
C PRO A 228 22.47 36.09 25.71
N VAL A 229 23.00 35.21 24.86
CA VAL A 229 24.36 34.68 24.98
C VAL A 229 25.26 35.40 23.96
N PRO A 230 26.32 36.11 24.40
CA PRO A 230 27.23 36.78 23.48
C PRO A 230 28.03 35.76 22.67
N ILE A 231 28.51 36.20 21.51
CA ILE A 231 29.38 35.44 20.63
C ILE A 231 30.78 35.45 21.26
N LYS A 232 31.37 34.27 21.42
CA LYS A 232 32.74 34.15 21.90
C LYS A 232 33.69 34.38 20.73
N ALA A 233 34.48 35.44 20.79
CA ALA A 233 35.57 35.64 19.84
C ALA A 233 36.85 35.04 20.41
N ASN A 234 37.20 33.82 20.02
CA ASN A 234 38.49 33.19 20.38
C ASN A 234 39.67 34.01 19.84
N LYS A 235 39.46 34.64 18.68
CA LYS A 235 40.36 35.63 18.10
C LYS A 235 39.53 36.73 17.43
N LEU A 236 39.89 37.99 17.69
CA LEU A 236 39.46 39.12 16.87
C LEU A 236 40.61 40.13 16.78
N GLU A 237 41.08 40.33 15.55
CA GLU A 237 42.23 41.16 15.24
C GLU A 237 41.88 42.06 14.05
N LEU A 238 42.02 43.38 14.21
CA LEU A 238 41.70 44.36 13.18
C LEU A 238 42.97 44.85 12.49
N THR A 239 42.95 44.90 11.17
CA THR A 239 44.11 45.30 10.35
C THR A 239 43.69 46.26 9.23
N ALA A 240 44.64 46.85 8.52
CA ALA A 240 44.33 47.64 7.33
C ALA A 240 43.81 46.80 6.14
N LEU A 241 44.02 45.48 6.16
CA LEU A 241 43.59 44.56 5.10
C LEU A 241 42.28 43.82 5.42
N GLY A 242 41.73 44.01 6.63
CA GLY A 242 40.53 43.33 7.12
C GLY A 242 40.77 42.53 8.40
N ALA A 243 39.71 42.04 9.03
CA ALA A 243 39.80 41.36 10.32
C ALA A 243 40.25 39.90 10.21
N ASN A 244 41.07 39.44 11.15
CA ASN A 244 41.23 38.01 11.42
C ASN A 244 40.31 37.64 12.58
N ALA A 245 39.42 36.68 12.38
CA ALA A 245 38.39 36.35 13.36
C ALA A 245 38.19 34.84 13.48
N ASP A 246 37.95 34.38 14.71
CA ASP A 246 37.42 33.06 15.06
C ASP A 246 36.31 33.26 16.08
N LEU A 247 35.08 33.14 15.61
CA LEU A 247 33.85 33.40 16.36
C LEU A 247 33.06 32.11 16.53
N GLU A 248 32.54 31.88 17.73
CA GLU A 248 31.64 30.77 18.03
C GLU A 248 30.52 31.19 18.98
N SER A 249 29.31 30.64 18.78
CA SER A 249 28.21 30.81 19.72
C SER A 249 27.24 29.65 19.65
N GLU A 250 26.63 29.35 20.79
CA GLU A 250 25.54 28.39 20.92
C GLU A 250 24.38 29.05 21.67
N TRP A 251 23.15 28.81 21.20
CA TRP A 251 21.95 29.40 21.76
C TRP A 251 20.89 28.33 22.01
N ASP A 252 20.28 28.40 23.20
CA ASP A 252 19.16 27.56 23.58
C ASP A 252 17.88 28.40 23.74
N PHE A 253 17.36 28.89 22.62
CA PHE A 253 16.10 29.62 22.60
C PHE A 253 14.92 28.69 22.98
N PRO A 254 14.00 29.11 23.87
CA PRO A 254 12.85 28.31 24.29
C PRO A 254 12.00 27.83 23.11
N LEU A 255 11.57 26.57 23.18
CA LEU A 255 10.65 26.00 22.19
C LEU A 255 9.22 26.28 22.61
N LEU A 256 8.52 27.03 21.79
CA LEU A 256 7.13 27.41 21.99
C LEU A 256 6.25 26.68 20.98
N PRO A 257 5.12 26.11 21.40
CA PRO A 257 4.12 25.59 20.49
C PRO A 257 3.57 26.66 19.52
N PRO A 258 3.17 26.27 18.30
CA PRO A 258 2.52 27.15 17.31
C PRO A 258 1.41 28.04 17.88
N GLU A 259 0.56 27.52 18.77
CA GLU A 259 -0.54 28.28 19.36
C GLU A 259 -0.09 29.41 20.31
N GLU A 260 1.12 29.34 20.87
CA GLU A 260 1.71 30.41 21.68
C GLU A 260 2.39 31.48 20.78
N LEU A 261 2.75 31.12 19.55
CA LEU A 261 3.35 32.02 18.56
C LEU A 261 2.30 32.79 17.75
N GLN A 262 1.17 32.16 17.44
CA GLN A 262 0.12 32.76 16.63
C GLN A 262 -0.51 33.98 17.30
N GLY A 263 -0.33 35.15 16.70
CA GLY A 263 -0.94 36.41 17.16
C GLY A 263 -0.31 37.03 18.41
N SER A 264 0.75 36.43 18.97
CA SER A 264 1.46 36.95 20.14
C SER A 264 2.52 37.99 19.80
N GLY A 265 2.94 38.06 18.52
CA GLY A 265 4.05 38.89 18.07
C GLY A 265 5.43 38.36 18.47
N ILE A 266 5.50 37.17 19.08
CA ILE A 266 6.75 36.50 19.44
C ILE A 266 7.40 35.97 18.16
N GLU A 267 8.66 36.31 17.95
CA GLU A 267 9.44 35.78 16.84
C GLU A 267 10.06 34.43 17.22
N PRO A 268 9.76 33.34 16.50
CA PRO A 268 10.42 32.05 16.72
C PRO A 268 11.85 32.08 16.18
N LEU A 269 12.84 31.96 17.07
CA LEU A 269 14.26 31.94 16.71
C LEU A 269 14.77 30.49 16.63
N GLY A 270 15.20 30.08 15.43
CA GLY A 270 15.60 28.70 15.12
C GLY A 270 17.10 28.45 15.10
N LEU A 271 17.94 29.50 15.03
CA LEU A 271 19.39 29.38 15.01
C LEU A 271 19.92 28.87 16.36
N ARG A 272 20.71 27.79 16.34
CA ARG A 272 21.26 27.11 17.52
C ARG A 272 22.75 27.24 17.66
N GLN A 273 23.48 27.25 16.54
CA GLN A 273 24.93 27.41 16.55
C GLN A 273 25.36 28.33 15.40
N TYR A 274 26.42 29.09 15.67
CA TYR A 274 27.11 29.94 14.70
C TYR A 274 28.62 29.78 14.89
N GLN A 275 29.33 29.53 13.81
CA GLN A 275 30.79 29.54 13.76
C GLN A 275 31.25 30.37 12.56
N HIS A 276 32.27 31.19 12.75
CA HIS A 276 32.84 32.00 11.67
C HIS A 276 34.35 32.15 11.83
N VAL A 277 35.09 31.61 10.88
CA VAL A 277 36.54 31.78 10.75
C VAL A 277 36.83 32.62 9.50
N ALA A 278 37.58 33.70 9.67
CA ALA A 278 38.00 34.59 8.59
C ALA A 278 39.45 35.06 8.76
N ALA A 279 40.10 35.35 7.64
CA ALA A 279 41.43 35.92 7.59
C ALA A 279 41.44 37.13 6.65
N LEU A 280 42.01 38.25 7.11
CA LEU A 280 42.08 39.52 6.38
C LEU A 280 40.73 39.92 5.79
N GLY A 281 39.67 39.79 6.59
CA GLY A 281 38.29 40.13 6.27
C GLY A 281 37.58 39.16 5.32
N ARG A 282 38.21 38.06 4.92
CA ARG A 282 37.62 37.08 3.99
C ARG A 282 37.23 35.81 4.72
N ASP A 283 36.02 35.33 4.44
CA ASP A 283 35.48 34.11 5.03
C ASP A 283 36.30 32.88 4.61
N HIS A 284 36.55 31.99 5.56
CA HIS A 284 37.15 30.67 5.34
C HIS A 284 36.19 29.55 5.68
N VAL A 285 35.55 29.63 6.86
CA VAL A 285 34.53 28.67 7.30
C VAL A 285 33.42 29.44 7.98
N VAL A 286 32.19 29.27 7.50
CA VAL A 286 30.98 29.77 8.17
C VAL A 286 30.00 28.62 8.31
N ARG A 287 29.64 28.29 9.55
CA ARG A 287 28.71 27.19 9.86
C ARG A 287 27.53 27.73 10.66
N THR A 288 26.32 27.39 10.23
CA THR A 288 25.10 27.68 10.96
C THR A 288 24.30 26.40 11.16
N VAL A 289 23.71 26.24 12.36
CA VAL A 289 22.84 25.11 12.69
C VAL A 289 21.47 25.64 13.03
N ARG A 290 20.46 25.26 12.24
CA ARG A 290 19.08 25.74 12.39
C ARG A 290 18.17 24.60 12.81
N LEU A 291 17.39 24.80 13.85
CA LEU A 291 16.40 23.85 14.31
C LEU A 291 15.23 23.72 13.33
N GLY A 292 14.75 22.48 13.16
CA GLY A 292 13.50 22.18 12.50
C GLY A 292 12.94 20.81 12.90
N PHE A 293 11.94 20.38 12.16
CA PHE A 293 11.23 19.12 12.41
C PHE A 293 10.96 18.40 11.09
N LEU A 294 11.07 17.08 11.12
CA LEU A 294 10.80 16.21 9.98
C LEU A 294 9.30 15.93 9.90
N CYS A 295 8.62 16.68 9.03
CA CYS A 295 7.22 16.50 8.71
C CYS A 295 6.99 15.18 7.97
N GLY A 296 5.88 14.53 8.31
CA GLY A 296 5.61 13.13 8.02
C GLY A 296 5.87 12.19 9.21
N THR A 297 6.62 12.59 10.23
CA THR A 297 6.79 11.77 11.46
C THR A 297 6.86 12.58 12.76
N GLY A 298 7.31 13.83 12.72
CA GLY A 298 7.45 14.70 13.89
C GLY A 298 8.87 14.84 14.45
N HIS A 299 9.86 14.10 13.93
CA HIS A 299 11.20 14.00 14.54
C HIS A 299 11.91 15.35 14.56
N ARG A 300 12.49 15.72 15.70
CA ARG A 300 13.32 16.93 15.79
C ARG A 300 14.64 16.73 15.04
N ALA A 301 14.99 17.69 14.20
CA ALA A 301 16.21 17.68 13.41
C ALA A 301 16.84 19.07 13.35
N VAL A 302 18.07 19.15 12.85
CA VAL A 302 18.74 20.41 12.54
C VAL A 302 19.22 20.40 11.10
N LEU A 303 19.13 21.55 10.45
CA LEU A 303 19.75 21.83 9.17
C LEU A 303 21.10 22.49 9.44
N VAL A 304 22.17 21.81 9.06
CA VAL A 304 23.55 22.29 9.15
C VAL A 304 23.93 22.85 7.79
N LYS A 305 24.18 24.15 7.74
CA LYS A 305 24.80 24.80 6.57
C LYS A 305 26.28 25.00 6.87
N THR A 306 27.13 24.55 5.98
CA THR A 306 28.58 24.80 6.03
C THR A 306 29.00 25.50 4.76
N VAL A 307 29.60 26.67 4.89
CA VAL A 307 30.26 27.41 3.81
C VAL A 307 31.76 27.33 4.05
N GLU A 308 32.50 26.77 3.11
CA GLU A 308 33.94 26.55 3.24
C GLU A 308 34.69 27.06 2.01
N ARG A 309 35.83 27.69 2.24
CA ARG A 309 36.77 28.04 1.16
C ARG A 309 37.59 26.83 0.78
N LEU A 310 37.27 26.24 -0.37
CA LEU A 310 38.00 25.09 -0.89
C LEU A 310 38.91 25.51 -2.05
N PRO A 311 40.16 25.00 -2.12
CA PRO A 311 41.06 25.26 -3.23
C PRO A 311 40.55 24.57 -4.49
N ASP A 312 40.55 25.31 -5.60
CA ASP A 312 40.26 24.87 -6.96
C ASP A 312 41.46 25.16 -7.85
N GLY A 313 41.99 24.11 -8.49
CA GLY A 313 43.14 24.14 -9.39
C GLY A 313 44.45 24.56 -8.71
N ILE A 314 45.46 23.68 -8.69
CA ILE A 314 46.84 24.08 -8.36
C ILE A 314 47.53 24.46 -9.67
N GLU A 315 47.84 25.74 -9.86
CA GLU A 315 48.58 26.25 -11.02
C GLU A 315 50.00 26.64 -10.60
N VAL A 316 51.01 26.29 -11.41
CA VAL A 316 52.37 26.81 -11.21
C VAL A 316 52.42 28.23 -11.77
N VAL A 317 52.60 29.22 -10.90
CA VAL A 317 52.62 30.65 -11.26
C VAL A 317 54.03 31.23 -11.35
N GLY A 318 55.06 30.45 -10.99
CA GLY A 318 56.44 30.86 -11.14
C GLY A 318 57.43 29.86 -10.54
N GLN A 319 58.68 30.30 -10.40
CA GLN A 319 59.71 29.59 -9.64
C GLN A 319 60.29 30.53 -8.59
N ALA A 320 60.47 30.04 -7.37
CA ALA A 320 61.17 30.75 -6.32
C ALA A 320 62.65 30.96 -6.73
N PRO A 321 63.36 31.95 -6.13
CA PRO A 321 64.76 32.21 -6.43
C PRO A 321 65.71 31.00 -6.29
N GLY A 322 65.30 29.95 -5.57
CA GLY A 322 66.00 28.66 -5.43
C GLY A 322 65.52 27.53 -6.36
N GLY A 323 64.70 27.81 -7.39
CA GLY A 323 64.26 26.82 -8.40
C GLY A 323 63.03 25.98 -8.04
N GLY A 324 62.46 26.15 -6.85
CA GLY A 324 61.19 25.49 -6.46
C GLY A 324 59.99 26.10 -7.17
N ALA A 325 59.03 25.29 -7.63
CA ALA A 325 57.80 25.79 -8.24
C ALA A 325 56.96 26.58 -7.22
N LEU A 326 56.50 27.78 -7.61
CA LEU A 326 55.51 28.56 -6.88
C LEU A 326 54.12 28.16 -7.38
N PHE A 327 53.27 27.77 -6.46
CA PHE A 327 51.90 27.35 -6.75
C PHE A 327 50.90 28.43 -6.36
N SER A 328 49.89 28.64 -7.18
CA SER A 328 48.69 29.40 -6.85
C SER A 328 47.50 28.45 -6.86
N SER A 329 46.61 28.59 -5.90
CA SER A 329 45.30 27.94 -5.89
C SER A 329 44.20 28.98 -5.85
N ARG A 330 43.13 28.80 -6.64
CA ARG A 330 41.96 29.69 -6.58
C ARG A 330 41.00 29.13 -5.54
N GLY A 331 40.74 29.85 -4.45
CA GLY A 331 39.81 29.38 -3.41
C GLY A 331 38.43 30.02 -3.55
N TYR A 332 37.37 29.21 -3.70
CA TYR A 332 35.98 29.69 -3.76
C TYR A 332 35.19 29.24 -2.53
N LEU A 333 34.17 30.01 -2.16
CA LEU A 333 33.23 29.63 -1.09
C LEU A 333 32.19 28.65 -1.64
N LEU A 334 32.26 27.41 -1.18
CA LEU A 334 31.30 26.35 -1.48
C LEU A 334 30.40 26.12 -0.27
N ARG A 335 29.09 26.03 -0.47
CA ARG A 335 28.15 25.65 0.59
C ARG A 335 27.64 24.23 0.42
N LYS A 336 27.45 23.57 1.55
CA LYS A 336 26.82 22.25 1.65
C LYS A 336 25.79 22.28 2.77
N PHE A 337 24.78 21.44 2.62
CA PHE A 337 23.71 21.26 3.58
C PHE A 337 23.65 19.82 4.04
N GLU A 338 23.41 19.64 5.33
CA GLU A 338 23.20 18.35 5.96
C GLU A 338 22.01 18.47 6.91
N VAL A 339 21.17 17.43 6.93
CA VAL A 339 20.11 17.31 7.94
C VAL A 339 20.54 16.27 8.98
N VAL A 340 20.53 16.66 10.26
CA VAL A 340 20.93 15.81 11.39
C VAL A 340 19.75 15.58 12.31
N VAL A 341 19.39 14.33 12.56
CA VAL A 341 18.30 13.94 13.46
C VAL A 341 18.75 14.06 14.92
N GLN A 342 18.04 14.87 15.71
CA GLN A 342 18.35 15.13 17.12
C GLN A 342 17.51 14.26 18.07
N GLU A 343 16.29 13.93 17.65
CA GLU A 343 15.39 13.03 18.35
C GLU A 343 15.09 11.86 17.42
N PRO A 344 15.81 10.73 17.52
CA PRO A 344 15.68 9.63 16.56
C PRO A 344 14.48 8.71 16.83
N VAL A 345 13.71 8.92 17.89
CA VAL A 345 12.55 8.08 18.26
C VAL A 345 11.37 8.93 18.65
N ILE A 346 10.21 8.67 18.06
CA ILE A 346 8.93 9.21 18.52
C ILE A 346 8.01 8.09 18.95
N ASN A 347 7.36 8.28 20.11
CA ASN A 347 6.27 7.44 20.59
C ASN A 347 4.95 8.16 20.36
N TYR A 348 4.06 7.58 19.56
CA TYR A 348 2.76 8.17 19.22
C TYR A 348 1.67 7.88 20.28
N GLY A 349 1.87 6.88 21.13
CA GLY A 349 0.92 6.54 22.21
C GLY A 349 0.53 7.73 23.10
N PRO A 350 1.49 8.50 23.66
CA PRO A 350 1.19 9.73 24.41
C PRO A 350 0.51 10.84 23.59
N LEU A 351 0.59 10.78 22.25
CA LEU A 351 0.00 11.74 21.32
C LEU A 351 -1.40 11.35 20.87
N ALA A 352 -1.95 10.22 21.34
CA ALA A 352 -3.27 9.73 20.93
C ALA A 352 -4.35 10.83 21.02
N LYS A 353 -4.42 11.59 22.11
CA LYS A 353 -5.43 12.66 22.27
C LYS A 353 -5.31 13.82 21.28
N ALA A 354 -4.16 13.95 20.62
CA ALA A 354 -3.88 15.00 19.64
C ALA A 354 -4.35 14.62 18.23
N TYR A 355 -4.49 13.34 17.94
CA TYR A 355 -5.06 12.85 16.70
C TYR A 355 -6.55 13.18 16.58
N ALA A 356 -7.04 13.33 15.33
CA ALA A 356 -8.46 13.56 15.06
C ALA A 356 -9.33 12.39 15.58
N TYR A 357 -8.80 11.17 15.55
CA TYR A 357 -9.49 9.93 15.92
C TYR A 357 -8.72 9.11 16.95
N GLU A 358 -8.08 9.80 17.90
CA GLU A 358 -7.38 9.20 19.04
C GLU A 358 -6.25 8.22 18.66
N GLY A 359 -5.67 8.37 17.47
CA GLY A 359 -4.52 7.58 16.97
C GLY A 359 -4.92 6.34 16.16
N ARG A 360 -6.21 6.10 15.94
CA ARG A 360 -6.72 4.97 15.14
C ARG A 360 -6.35 5.08 13.65
N GLU A 361 -6.07 6.28 13.20
CA GLU A 361 -5.64 6.63 11.83
C GLU A 361 -4.18 6.27 11.52
N PHE A 362 -3.39 5.82 12.51
CA PHE A 362 -1.98 5.48 12.33
C PHE A 362 -1.59 4.11 12.95
N PRO A 363 -1.13 3.12 12.16
CA PRO A 363 -0.93 1.74 12.61
C PRO A 363 0.43 1.47 13.27
N LEU A 364 1.18 2.50 13.65
CA LEU A 364 2.47 2.36 14.33
C LEU A 364 2.44 3.10 15.67
N ASN A 365 2.92 2.43 16.72
CA ASN A 365 3.06 2.98 18.06
C ASN A 365 4.30 3.89 18.19
N SER A 366 5.36 3.59 17.44
CA SER A 366 6.58 4.36 17.44
C SER A 366 7.32 4.23 16.10
N ILE A 367 8.16 5.22 15.81
CA ILE A 367 9.12 5.18 14.71
C ILE A 367 10.48 5.55 15.30
N ARG A 368 11.50 4.78 14.93
CA ARG A 368 12.91 5.10 15.12
C ARG A 368 13.56 5.36 13.77
N LEU A 369 14.07 6.56 13.53
CA LEU A 369 14.93 6.83 12.37
C LEU A 369 16.33 6.26 12.64
N THR A 370 16.83 5.44 11.71
CA THR A 370 18.19 4.89 11.76
C THR A 370 19.14 5.68 10.85
N THR A 371 18.63 6.37 9.83
CA THR A 371 19.34 7.46 9.18
C THR A 371 19.39 8.66 10.12
N THR A 372 20.53 8.90 10.77
CA THR A 372 20.71 9.99 11.72
C THR A 372 21.31 11.26 11.11
N SER A 373 21.94 11.15 9.94
CA SER A 373 22.44 12.28 9.17
C SER A 373 22.43 12.00 7.67
N ALA A 374 22.22 13.03 6.85
CA ALA A 374 22.33 12.94 5.39
C ALA A 374 22.68 14.30 4.76
N GLY A 375 23.56 14.30 3.77
CA GLY A 375 23.77 15.47 2.90
C GLY A 375 22.56 15.67 1.97
N ILE A 376 22.21 16.91 1.70
CA ILE A 376 20.98 17.25 0.97
C ILE A 376 21.21 18.31 -0.12
N ASP A 377 20.30 18.37 -1.10
CA ASP A 377 20.20 19.50 -2.04
C ASP A 377 19.94 20.80 -1.25
N PRO A 378 20.40 21.97 -1.74
CA PRO A 378 20.17 23.25 -1.08
C PRO A 378 18.68 23.53 -0.83
N PRO A 379 18.33 24.08 0.35
CA PRO A 379 16.96 24.47 0.64
C PRO A 379 16.49 25.61 -0.28
N PRO A 380 15.18 25.86 -0.38
CA PRO A 380 14.63 27.05 -1.03
C PRO A 380 15.23 28.34 -0.45
N GLU A 381 15.33 29.39 -1.27
CA GLU A 381 15.96 30.67 -0.88
C GLU A 381 15.31 31.33 0.36
N ASP A 382 13.99 31.13 0.53
CA ASP A 382 13.23 31.68 1.66
C ASP A 382 13.32 30.83 2.94
N TYR A 383 14.02 29.69 2.87
CA TYR A 383 14.07 28.66 3.91
C TYR A 383 12.66 28.31 4.42
N GLY A 384 11.69 28.17 3.50
CA GLY A 384 10.37 27.62 3.81
C GLY A 384 10.42 26.11 4.09
N PRO A 385 9.27 25.45 4.33
CA PRO A 385 9.17 23.99 4.32
C PRO A 385 9.60 23.40 2.97
N PHE A 386 10.31 22.26 2.94
CA PHE A 386 10.76 21.61 1.70
C PHE A 386 10.99 20.10 1.86
N TRP A 387 10.71 19.33 0.80
CA TRP A 387 11.01 17.90 0.75
C TRP A 387 12.53 17.68 0.67
N LEU A 388 13.04 16.73 1.44
CA LEU A 388 14.47 16.43 1.46
C LEU A 388 14.84 15.67 0.19
N LEU A 389 15.77 16.25 -0.58
CA LEU A 389 16.38 15.62 -1.74
C LEU A 389 17.87 15.35 -1.45
N ASP A 390 18.43 14.31 -2.05
CA ASP A 390 19.88 14.11 -2.08
C ASP A 390 20.57 15.17 -2.97
N PRO A 391 21.91 15.32 -2.92
CA PRO A 391 22.63 16.28 -3.76
C PRO A 391 22.46 16.08 -5.28
N GLU A 392 22.04 14.89 -5.70
CA GLU A 392 21.70 14.53 -7.08
C GLU A 392 20.24 14.85 -7.44
N ARG A 393 19.47 15.43 -6.50
CA ARG A 393 18.06 15.83 -6.61
C ARG A 393 17.05 14.69 -6.70
N ASN A 394 17.39 13.52 -6.17
CA ASN A 394 16.43 12.45 -5.96
C ASN A 394 15.77 12.58 -4.58
N LEU A 395 14.54 12.11 -4.45
CA LEU A 395 13.83 12.11 -3.16
C LEU A 395 14.58 11.27 -2.12
N LEU A 396 15.04 11.92 -1.05
CA LEU A 396 15.84 11.27 -0.01
C LEU A 396 14.96 10.39 0.87
N HIS A 397 15.34 9.12 0.99
CA HIS A 397 14.65 8.15 1.83
C HIS A 397 15.43 7.87 3.11
N PHE A 398 14.75 8.00 4.25
CA PHE A 398 15.30 7.68 5.56
C PHE A 398 15.03 6.22 5.89
N ASN A 399 16.04 5.52 6.39
CA ASN A 399 15.85 4.20 6.99
C ASN A 399 15.20 4.37 8.37
N ALA A 400 14.22 3.52 8.67
CA ALA A 400 13.49 3.56 9.93
C ALA A 400 13.05 2.17 10.38
N THR A 401 12.88 2.03 11.69
CA THR A 401 12.24 0.87 12.33
C THR A 401 11.00 1.36 13.07
N GLY A 402 9.82 0.90 12.67
CA GLY A 402 8.56 1.17 13.39
C GLY A 402 8.13 0.00 14.25
N THR A 403 7.35 0.28 15.30
CA THR A 403 6.67 -0.76 16.09
C THR A 403 5.19 -0.73 15.80
N ASP A 404 4.61 -1.84 15.36
CA ASP A 404 3.17 -1.92 15.08
C ASP A 404 2.31 -1.92 16.35
N LEU A 405 0.99 -1.92 16.18
CA LEU A 405 0.01 -1.93 17.27
C LEU A 405 0.06 -3.18 18.17
N THR A 406 0.80 -4.21 17.76
CA THR A 406 0.97 -5.47 18.49
C THR A 406 2.38 -5.64 19.07
N GLY A 407 3.26 -4.66 18.88
CA GLY A 407 4.63 -4.67 19.39
C GLY A 407 5.66 -5.28 18.44
N ASN A 408 5.31 -5.61 17.19
CA ASN A 408 6.27 -6.13 16.23
C ASN A 408 7.10 -4.99 15.63
N ALA A 409 8.42 -5.18 15.55
CA ALA A 409 9.32 -4.26 14.86
C ALA A 409 9.32 -4.51 13.35
N LEU A 410 9.32 -3.44 12.57
CA LEU A 410 9.27 -3.46 11.10
C LEU A 410 10.26 -2.43 10.55
N ASP A 411 11.22 -2.88 9.76
CA ASP A 411 12.11 -1.96 9.03
C ASP A 411 11.47 -1.52 7.72
N PHE A 412 11.61 -0.24 7.40
CA PHE A 412 11.14 0.37 6.16
C PHE A 412 11.94 1.62 5.84
N THR A 413 11.67 2.19 4.66
CA THR A 413 12.17 3.49 4.26
C THR A 413 11.03 4.44 3.96
N LEU A 414 11.22 5.73 4.24
CA LEU A 414 10.24 6.77 3.96
C LEU A 414 10.91 8.10 3.59
N PRO A 415 10.32 8.90 2.68
CA PRO A 415 10.74 10.27 2.45
C PRO A 415 10.27 11.17 3.60
N LEU A 416 10.92 12.31 3.82
CA LEU A 416 10.55 13.27 4.87
C LEU A 416 10.69 14.71 4.36
N MET A 417 9.87 15.61 4.89
CA MET A 417 9.92 17.04 4.61
C MET A 417 10.52 17.78 5.79
N PHE A 418 11.45 18.71 5.58
CA PHE A 418 12.00 19.54 6.66
C PHE A 418 11.16 20.80 6.85
N VAL A 419 10.75 21.06 8.10
CA VAL A 419 10.03 22.28 8.50
C VAL A 419 10.90 23.05 9.48
N PRO A 420 11.44 24.22 9.09
CA PRO A 420 12.20 25.08 9.99
C PRO A 420 11.35 25.56 11.18
N TYR A 421 11.96 25.67 12.37
CA TYR A 421 11.25 26.10 13.58
C TYR A 421 10.65 27.51 13.44
N ASP A 422 11.33 28.41 12.73
CA ASP A 422 10.83 29.77 12.47
C ASP A 422 9.64 29.84 11.51
N ARG A 423 9.17 28.68 11.01
CA ARG A 423 8.00 28.52 10.15
C ARG A 423 6.95 27.57 10.74
N ILE A 424 7.14 27.09 11.98
CA ILE A 424 6.33 25.99 12.55
C ILE A 424 4.86 26.36 12.76
N ASP A 425 4.55 27.65 12.86
CA ASP A 425 3.21 28.22 13.00
C ASP A 425 2.45 28.35 11.66
N ARG A 426 3.12 28.09 10.52
CA ARG A 426 2.58 28.29 9.16
C ARG A 426 1.92 27.04 8.60
N HIS A 427 0.90 26.51 9.29
CA HIS A 427 0.22 25.25 8.91
C HIS A 427 -0.25 25.21 7.45
N ARG A 428 -0.86 26.29 6.93
CA ARG A 428 -1.29 26.35 5.53
C ARG A 428 -0.15 26.15 4.53
N THR A 429 1.02 26.74 4.80
CA THR A 429 2.20 26.60 3.94
C THR A 429 2.77 25.20 4.04
N ILE A 430 2.84 24.64 5.26
CA ILE A 430 3.31 23.26 5.49
C ILE A 430 2.44 22.26 4.72
N ALA A 431 1.11 22.34 4.84
CA ALA A 431 0.18 21.48 4.10
C ALA A 431 0.34 21.64 2.58
N ALA A 432 0.42 22.88 2.08
CA ALA A 432 0.57 23.16 0.66
C ALA A 432 1.84 22.54 0.05
N VAL A 433 2.97 22.56 0.78
CA VAL A 433 4.22 21.93 0.34
C VAL A 433 4.16 20.41 0.50
N PHE A 434 3.55 19.90 1.58
CA PHE A 434 3.44 18.46 1.80
C PHE A 434 2.58 17.79 0.72
N HIS A 435 1.47 18.41 0.32
CA HIS A 435 0.56 17.94 -0.75
C HIS A 435 0.98 18.39 -2.17
N ASN A 436 2.28 18.61 -2.39
CA ASN A 436 2.86 19.17 -3.61
C ASN A 436 2.20 18.69 -4.92
N GLN A 437 2.11 19.57 -5.92
CA GLN A 437 1.60 19.27 -7.25
C GLN A 437 2.60 18.49 -8.13
N ASP A 438 3.83 18.24 -7.66
CA ASP A 438 4.83 17.42 -8.34
C ASP A 438 4.49 15.92 -8.19
N PRO A 439 4.13 15.21 -9.28
CA PRO A 439 3.78 13.79 -9.22
C PRO A 439 4.94 12.86 -8.82
N SER A 440 6.19 13.34 -8.88
CA SER A 440 7.38 12.55 -8.53
C SER A 440 7.60 12.44 -7.02
N ILE A 441 6.98 13.33 -6.22
CA ILE A 441 7.09 13.33 -4.77
C ILE A 441 5.85 12.68 -4.18
N VAL A 442 5.99 11.42 -3.75
CA VAL A 442 4.88 10.68 -3.14
C VAL A 442 5.28 10.24 -1.73
N ALA A 443 4.48 10.67 -0.75
CA ALA A 443 4.60 10.29 0.66
C ALA A 443 4.22 8.80 0.86
N THR A 444 5.14 7.89 0.50
CA THR A 444 4.94 6.44 0.58
C THR A 444 6.01 5.77 1.44
N ILE A 445 5.58 4.80 2.24
CA ILE A 445 6.43 3.87 2.98
C ILE A 445 6.42 2.52 2.26
N GLY A 446 7.60 1.99 1.94
CA GLY A 446 7.74 0.65 1.36
C GLY A 446 7.85 -0.43 2.42
N PHE A 447 6.96 -1.42 2.41
CA PHE A 447 6.95 -2.56 3.33
C PHE A 447 7.27 -3.90 2.66
N SER A 448 7.30 -3.98 1.32
CA SER A 448 7.75 -5.17 0.56
C SER A 448 7.01 -6.47 0.92
N GLY A 449 5.69 -6.41 1.11
CA GLY A 449 4.83 -7.55 1.42
C GLY A 449 4.89 -8.01 2.89
N ARG A 450 5.51 -7.24 3.78
CA ARG A 450 5.67 -7.60 5.20
C ARG A 450 4.33 -7.52 5.96
N PRO A 451 4.13 -8.38 6.98
CA PRO A 451 2.92 -8.35 7.79
C PRO A 451 2.86 -7.10 8.68
N LEU A 452 1.78 -6.33 8.59
CA LEU A 452 1.50 -5.16 9.44
C LEU A 452 0.12 -5.32 10.11
N ALA A 453 0.06 -5.16 11.44
CA ALA A 453 -1.20 -5.04 12.16
C ALA A 453 -1.78 -3.63 12.01
N VAL A 454 -2.76 -3.45 11.12
CA VAL A 454 -3.30 -2.13 10.77
C VAL A 454 -4.36 -1.59 11.75
N ALA A 455 -4.82 -2.43 12.67
CA ALA A 455 -5.73 -2.08 13.76
C ALA A 455 -5.47 -2.99 14.98
N PRO A 456 -5.90 -2.61 16.21
CA PRO A 456 -5.70 -3.45 17.39
C PRO A 456 -6.44 -4.80 17.29
N PRO A 457 -5.75 -5.94 17.38
CA PRO A 457 -6.39 -7.26 17.27
C PRO A 457 -7.27 -7.61 18.48
N GLY A 458 -7.05 -6.97 19.64
CA GLY A 458 -7.71 -7.33 20.89
C GLY A 458 -7.37 -8.76 21.31
N ASP A 459 -8.40 -9.56 21.54
CA ASP A 459 -8.33 -10.98 21.89
C ASP A 459 -8.15 -11.92 20.68
N ARG A 460 -7.97 -11.37 19.46
CA ARG A 460 -7.89 -12.12 18.19
C ARG A 460 -6.55 -11.89 17.46
N PRO A 461 -5.45 -12.48 17.93
CA PRO A 461 -4.15 -12.26 17.32
C PRO A 461 -4.13 -12.66 15.84
N GLY A 462 -3.74 -11.73 14.98
CA GLY A 462 -3.65 -11.93 13.52
C GLY A 462 -4.86 -11.44 12.72
N SER A 463 -5.99 -11.10 13.35
CA SER A 463 -7.23 -10.74 12.64
C SER A 463 -7.19 -9.39 11.91
N THR A 464 -6.22 -8.55 12.23
CA THR A 464 -6.00 -7.21 11.65
C THR A 464 -4.67 -7.12 10.91
N VAL A 465 -4.01 -8.26 10.66
CA VAL A 465 -2.72 -8.31 9.97
C VAL A 465 -2.92 -8.43 8.47
N LEU A 466 -2.26 -7.55 7.72
CA LEU A 466 -2.23 -7.55 6.26
C LEU A 466 -0.79 -7.73 5.76
N LYS A 467 -0.60 -8.30 4.57
CA LYS A 467 0.71 -8.29 3.89
C LYS A 467 0.81 -7.00 3.08
N VAL A 468 1.57 -6.04 3.58
CA VAL A 468 1.58 -4.67 3.06
C VAL A 468 2.75 -4.46 2.11
N ASP A 469 2.45 -3.99 0.90
CA ASP A 469 3.47 -3.60 -0.08
C ASP A 469 3.88 -2.16 0.13
N THR A 470 2.90 -1.26 0.13
CA THR A 470 3.10 0.18 0.31
C THR A 470 2.04 0.80 1.20
N VAL A 471 2.44 1.83 1.92
CA VAL A 471 1.54 2.69 2.71
C VAL A 471 1.72 4.12 2.25
N ARG A 472 0.68 4.72 1.69
CA ARG A 472 0.65 6.15 1.44
C ARG A 472 0.22 6.85 2.73
N TYR A 473 1.07 7.72 3.25
CA TYR A 473 0.79 8.48 4.47
C TYR A 473 0.47 9.94 4.15
N ASP A 474 -0.16 10.59 5.10
CA ASP A 474 -0.57 11.98 5.07
C ASP A 474 -0.30 12.61 6.45
N ILE A 475 -0.52 13.92 6.59
CA ILE A 475 -0.33 14.65 7.84
C ILE A 475 -1.66 15.22 8.38
N GLU A 476 -1.84 15.13 9.69
CA GLU A 476 -2.86 15.89 10.42
C GLU A 476 -2.25 17.15 10.98
N GLN A 477 -2.94 18.28 10.89
CA GLN A 477 -2.52 19.57 11.43
C GLN A 477 -3.70 20.27 12.11
N PRO A 478 -3.43 21.23 13.03
CA PRO A 478 -4.47 22.06 13.60
C PRO A 478 -5.31 22.74 12.51
N PRO A 479 -6.57 23.07 12.81
CA PRO A 479 -7.44 23.80 11.90
C PRO A 479 -6.75 25.06 11.37
N HIS A 480 -6.76 25.22 10.06
CA HIS A 480 -6.22 26.38 9.36
C HIS A 480 -7.12 26.75 8.18
N THR A 481 -7.04 27.98 7.71
CA THR A 481 -7.93 28.55 6.67
C THR A 481 -7.59 28.06 5.25
N ALA A 482 -7.27 26.78 5.08
CA ALA A 482 -7.13 26.16 3.76
C ALA A 482 -8.50 25.93 3.10
N ASP A 483 -8.51 25.96 1.77
CA ASP A 483 -9.65 25.57 0.94
C ASP A 483 -9.25 24.37 0.07
N PRO A 484 -9.84 23.17 0.28
CA PRO A 484 -10.81 22.85 1.33
C PRO A 484 -10.17 22.75 2.73
N ALA A 485 -10.99 22.85 3.77
CA ALA A 485 -10.55 22.65 5.16
C ALA A 485 -9.97 21.23 5.36
N PRO A 486 -9.03 21.03 6.30
CA PRO A 486 -8.46 19.71 6.54
C PRO A 486 -9.54 18.71 6.95
N ALA A 487 -9.63 17.59 6.23
CA ALA A 487 -10.58 16.52 6.53
C ALA A 487 -10.29 15.82 7.87
N PHE A 488 -9.04 15.87 8.33
CA PHE A 488 -8.55 15.26 9.57
C PHE A 488 -7.83 16.34 10.41
N PRO A 489 -8.58 17.20 11.12
CA PRO A 489 -7.98 18.27 11.92
C PRO A 489 -7.38 17.72 13.22
N MET A 490 -6.08 17.92 13.41
CA MET A 490 -5.39 17.59 14.66
C MET A 490 -6.00 18.38 15.83
N ASN A 491 -6.22 17.71 16.96
CA ASN A 491 -6.58 18.35 18.23
C ASN A 491 -5.33 18.90 18.94
N ALA A 492 -4.96 20.14 18.66
CA ALA A 492 -3.78 20.78 19.27
C ALA A 492 -3.80 20.74 20.81
N ALA A 493 -4.98 20.93 21.43
CA ALA A 493 -5.13 20.91 22.89
C ALA A 493 -4.90 19.52 23.51
N GLY A 494 -5.01 18.45 22.71
CA GLY A 494 -4.69 17.09 23.12
C GLY A 494 -3.20 16.76 23.07
N ALA A 495 -2.38 17.60 22.44
CA ALA A 495 -0.95 17.40 22.35
C ALA A 495 -0.22 17.95 23.58
N PRO A 496 0.77 17.22 24.14
CA PRO A 496 1.66 17.77 25.16
C PRO A 496 2.32 19.07 24.68
N ARG A 497 2.55 20.01 25.60
CA ARG A 497 3.27 21.26 25.31
C ARG A 497 4.68 20.98 24.75
N SER A 498 5.31 19.87 25.15
CA SER A 498 6.61 19.44 24.62
C SER A 498 6.59 18.99 23.16
N TYR A 499 5.43 18.67 22.58
CA TYR A 499 5.30 18.21 21.20
C TYR A 499 5.15 19.38 20.20
N ILE A 500 6.22 20.11 19.96
CA ILE A 500 6.22 21.36 19.18
C ILE A 500 5.65 21.28 17.75
N PRO A 501 5.87 20.23 16.92
CA PRO A 501 5.66 20.38 15.48
C PRO A 501 4.20 20.55 15.03
N ARG A 502 3.23 20.12 15.85
CA ARG A 502 1.78 20.14 15.54
C ARG A 502 1.45 19.60 14.14
N PHE A 503 2.16 18.55 13.73
CA PHE A 503 1.74 17.67 12.65
C PHE A 503 1.90 16.22 13.06
N LEU A 504 0.95 15.35 12.72
CA LEU A 504 0.97 13.93 13.06
C LEU A 504 0.84 13.08 11.80
N PRO A 505 1.53 11.92 11.70
CA PRO A 505 1.33 11.02 10.57
C PRO A 505 0.00 10.29 10.65
N ARG A 506 -0.68 10.16 9.52
CA ARG A 506 -1.88 9.31 9.35
C ARG A 506 -1.76 8.49 8.07
N ILE A 507 -2.56 7.43 7.94
CA ILE A 507 -2.62 6.65 6.70
C ILE A 507 -3.68 7.20 5.76
N ALA A 508 -3.29 7.46 4.51
CA ALA A 508 -4.20 7.81 3.43
C ALA A 508 -4.70 6.57 2.70
N SER A 509 -3.80 5.64 2.34
CA SER A 509 -4.15 4.34 1.77
C SER A 509 -3.04 3.30 1.99
N ILE A 510 -3.41 2.02 1.91
CA ILE A 510 -2.54 0.86 2.09
C ILE A 510 -2.74 -0.04 0.87
N ALA A 511 -1.67 -0.35 0.14
CA ALA A 511 -1.67 -1.43 -0.84
C ALA A 511 -1.26 -2.72 -0.15
N ALA A 512 -2.19 -3.68 -0.02
CA ALA A 512 -1.93 -4.91 0.69
C ALA A 512 -2.73 -6.10 0.14
N SER A 513 -2.21 -7.30 0.35
CA SER A 513 -2.98 -8.54 0.20
C SER A 513 -3.52 -9.02 1.56
N ILE A 514 -4.58 -9.82 1.52
CA ILE A 514 -5.29 -10.30 2.72
C ILE A 514 -4.88 -11.75 2.95
N PRO A 515 -4.12 -12.07 4.02
CA PRO A 515 -3.60 -13.43 4.25
C PRO A 515 -4.68 -14.51 4.16
N ALA A 516 -5.86 -14.28 4.75
CA ALA A 516 -6.97 -15.23 4.73
C ALA A 516 -7.44 -15.57 3.30
N VAL A 517 -7.38 -14.60 2.39
CA VAL A 517 -7.78 -14.76 0.98
C VAL A 517 -6.64 -15.42 0.21
N ASP A 518 -5.41 -14.97 0.41
CA ASP A 518 -4.21 -15.52 -0.23
C ASP A 518 -4.09 -17.03 0.04
N ASP A 519 -4.27 -17.44 1.29
CA ASP A 519 -4.06 -18.81 1.75
C ASP A 519 -5.16 -19.76 1.25
N LEU A 520 -6.36 -19.23 0.95
CA LEU A 520 -7.47 -20.01 0.37
C LEU A 520 -7.46 -20.03 -1.15
N LEU A 521 -7.10 -18.93 -1.81
CA LEU A 521 -7.07 -18.83 -3.27
C LEU A 521 -5.73 -19.28 -3.86
N GLY A 522 -4.66 -19.26 -3.08
CA GLY A 522 -3.30 -19.52 -3.55
C GLY A 522 -2.74 -18.38 -4.40
N THR A 523 -3.38 -17.21 -4.39
CA THR A 523 -3.03 -16.02 -5.16
C THR A 523 -3.02 -14.80 -4.25
N GLY A 524 -1.95 -14.02 -4.26
CA GLY A 524 -1.83 -12.78 -3.49
C GLY A 524 -2.27 -11.56 -4.29
N THR A 525 -3.57 -11.27 -4.31
CA THR A 525 -4.08 -10.06 -4.98
C THR A 525 -3.89 -8.85 -4.07
N VAL A 526 -3.13 -7.86 -4.53
CA VAL A 526 -2.95 -6.59 -3.83
C VAL A 526 -4.16 -5.70 -4.11
N SER A 527 -4.77 -5.18 -3.04
CA SER A 527 -5.88 -4.24 -3.10
C SER A 527 -5.50 -2.92 -2.45
N GLU A 528 -6.02 -1.82 -2.96
CA GLU A 528 -5.91 -0.51 -2.31
C GLU A 528 -6.99 -0.38 -1.23
N LEU A 529 -6.54 -0.22 0.01
CA LEU A 529 -7.34 -0.14 1.21
C LEU A 529 -7.25 1.25 1.83
N VAL A 530 -8.33 1.73 2.43
CA VAL A 530 -8.40 3.00 3.17
C VAL A 530 -8.95 2.76 4.58
N PRO A 531 -8.58 3.57 5.59
CA PRO A 531 -9.17 3.46 6.92
C PRO A 531 -10.70 3.55 6.88
N ASP A 532 -11.39 2.68 7.63
CA ASP A 532 -12.84 2.70 7.75
C ASP A 532 -13.30 3.84 8.66
N THR A 533 -14.29 4.63 8.22
CA THR A 533 -14.76 5.81 8.96
C THR A 533 -15.46 5.47 10.28
N ASP A 534 -16.13 4.32 10.35
CA ASP A 534 -16.80 3.88 11.57
C ASP A 534 -15.76 3.42 12.59
N TYR A 535 -14.71 2.73 12.13
CA TYR A 535 -13.55 2.42 12.97
C TYR A 535 -12.82 3.66 13.47
N LEU A 536 -12.58 4.64 12.60
CA LEU A 536 -11.95 5.90 13.01
C LEU A 536 -12.79 6.59 14.10
N LYS A 537 -14.11 6.65 13.97
CA LYS A 537 -14.97 7.35 14.94
C LYS A 537 -15.22 6.56 16.23
N GLN A 538 -15.40 5.24 16.13
CA GLN A 538 -15.96 4.39 17.20
C GLN A 538 -15.03 3.25 17.63
N GLY A 539 -13.89 3.07 16.97
CA GLY A 539 -13.03 1.91 17.15
C GLY A 539 -13.79 0.61 16.88
N PHE A 540 -13.67 -0.34 17.80
CA PHE A 540 -14.40 -1.62 17.76
C PHE A 540 -15.57 -1.67 18.75
N ASP A 541 -16.08 -0.51 19.16
CA ASP A 541 -17.26 -0.43 20.01
C ASP A 541 -18.48 -1.08 19.33
N LYS A 542 -19.24 -1.87 20.09
CA LYS A 542 -20.35 -2.66 19.53
C LYS A 542 -21.55 -1.81 19.16
N ALA A 543 -21.74 -0.64 19.78
CA ALA A 543 -22.86 0.23 19.46
C ALA A 543 -22.59 1.07 18.21
N GLY A 544 -21.34 1.53 18.03
CA GLY A 544 -20.94 2.36 16.90
C GLY A 544 -20.38 1.61 15.67
N ASN A 545 -19.80 0.43 15.85
CA ASN A 545 -19.22 -0.41 14.80
C ASN A 545 -19.52 -1.90 15.07
N PRO A 546 -20.80 -2.32 15.03
CA PRO A 546 -21.21 -3.69 15.35
C PRO A 546 -20.56 -4.76 14.47
N ALA A 547 -20.22 -4.44 13.21
CA ALA A 547 -19.52 -5.36 12.31
C ALA A 547 -17.99 -5.40 12.54
N GLN A 548 -17.44 -4.51 13.38
CA GLN A 548 -16.01 -4.35 13.63
C GLN A 548 -15.18 -4.22 12.34
N THR A 549 -15.68 -3.45 11.36
CA THR A 549 -14.89 -3.08 10.17
C THR A 549 -13.72 -2.19 10.60
N PHE A 550 -12.60 -2.22 9.87
CA PHE A 550 -11.43 -1.37 10.19
C PHE A 550 -10.71 -0.79 8.97
N VAL A 551 -10.81 -1.45 7.82
CA VAL A 551 -10.40 -0.88 6.53
C VAL A 551 -11.46 -1.18 5.47
N ARG A 552 -11.55 -0.29 4.50
CA ARG A 552 -12.41 -0.40 3.31
C ARG A 552 -11.55 -0.56 2.07
N MET A 553 -12.09 -1.22 1.07
CA MET A 553 -11.44 -1.38 -0.22
C MET A 553 -11.87 -0.22 -1.13
N ARG A 554 -10.94 0.37 -1.87
CA ARG A 554 -11.27 1.40 -2.88
C ARG A 554 -12.07 0.79 -4.04
N ASP A 555 -11.63 -0.40 -4.47
CA ASP A 555 -12.30 -1.22 -5.47
C ASP A 555 -12.74 -2.54 -4.83
N GLU A 556 -13.87 -3.10 -5.27
CA GLU A 556 -14.35 -4.38 -4.76
C GLU A 556 -13.35 -5.50 -5.07
N LEU A 557 -13.06 -6.35 -4.08
CA LEU A 557 -12.23 -7.54 -4.27
C LEU A 557 -13.12 -8.75 -4.55
N PRO A 558 -13.13 -9.31 -5.78
CA PRO A 558 -13.83 -10.55 -6.06
C PRO A 558 -13.13 -11.73 -5.38
N ILE A 559 -13.87 -12.43 -4.53
CA ILE A 559 -13.44 -13.63 -3.84
C ILE A 559 -14.32 -14.77 -4.33
N ALA A 560 -13.77 -15.68 -5.12
CA ALA A 560 -14.47 -16.86 -5.61
C ALA A 560 -13.72 -18.13 -5.19
N LEU A 561 -14.30 -18.90 -4.27
CA LEU A 561 -13.77 -20.19 -3.84
C LEU A 561 -14.21 -21.28 -4.83
N PRO A 562 -13.27 -21.96 -5.51
CA PRO A 562 -13.60 -23.13 -6.31
C PRO A 562 -14.30 -24.20 -5.45
N SER A 563 -15.19 -25.02 -6.02
CA SER A 563 -15.93 -26.06 -5.29
C SER A 563 -15.04 -26.92 -4.39
N GLN A 564 -13.88 -27.37 -4.88
CA GLN A 564 -12.92 -28.17 -4.12
C GLN A 564 -12.36 -27.48 -2.87
N ARG A 565 -12.36 -26.13 -2.84
CA ARG A 565 -11.92 -25.30 -1.70
C ARG A 565 -13.09 -24.68 -0.92
N GLY A 566 -14.29 -24.67 -1.51
CA GLY A 566 -15.52 -24.09 -0.94
C GLY A 566 -16.42 -25.07 -0.17
N GLY A 567 -16.01 -26.33 -0.01
CA GLY A 567 -16.80 -27.37 0.67
C GLY A 567 -17.35 -28.46 -0.26
N GLY A 568 -17.08 -28.42 -1.56
CA GLY A 568 -17.52 -29.38 -2.57
C GLY A 568 -19.01 -29.30 -2.92
N LEU A 569 -19.86 -29.10 -1.91
CA LEU A 569 -21.31 -28.94 -2.02
C LEU A 569 -21.72 -27.53 -2.49
N ALA A 570 -20.84 -26.55 -2.34
CA ALA A 570 -21.03 -25.18 -2.83
C ALA A 570 -19.70 -24.55 -3.29
N SER A 571 -19.80 -23.51 -4.11
CA SER A 571 -18.69 -22.66 -4.55
C SER A 571 -18.97 -21.22 -4.12
N PRO A 572 -18.64 -20.83 -2.88
CA PRO A 572 -18.89 -19.47 -2.38
C PRO A 572 -18.17 -18.42 -3.21
N ALA A 573 -18.91 -17.41 -3.66
CA ALA A 573 -18.39 -16.25 -4.35
C ALA A 573 -18.97 -14.97 -3.72
N GLN A 574 -18.13 -13.96 -3.51
CA GLN A 574 -18.54 -12.64 -3.01
C GLN A 574 -17.64 -11.53 -3.53
N ASN A 575 -18.14 -10.31 -3.54
CA ASN A 575 -17.34 -9.10 -3.76
C ASN A 575 -17.14 -8.40 -2.41
N ALA A 576 -15.93 -8.46 -1.87
CA ALA A 576 -15.61 -7.79 -0.61
C ALA A 576 -15.41 -6.28 -0.83
N GLN A 577 -15.92 -5.48 0.10
CA GLN A 577 -15.84 -4.02 0.11
C GLN A 577 -15.13 -3.48 1.37
N ALA A 578 -15.03 -4.29 2.43
CA ALA A 578 -14.33 -3.94 3.65
C ALA A 578 -13.75 -5.18 4.36
N LEU A 579 -12.89 -4.94 5.34
CA LEU A 579 -12.41 -5.96 6.26
C LEU A 579 -12.98 -5.73 7.66
N SER A 580 -13.62 -6.77 8.18
CA SER A 580 -14.04 -6.92 9.55
C SER A 580 -13.01 -7.72 10.34
N ARG A 581 -12.71 -7.28 11.56
CA ARG A 581 -11.86 -8.02 12.49
C ARG A 581 -12.44 -9.38 12.87
N THR A 582 -13.77 -9.54 12.81
CA THR A 582 -14.47 -10.74 13.28
C THR A 582 -14.99 -11.63 12.15
N LEU A 583 -15.30 -11.03 11.00
CA LEU A 583 -15.86 -11.73 9.85
C LEU A 583 -14.84 -11.91 8.72
N GLY A 584 -13.77 -11.10 8.69
CA GLY A 584 -12.86 -11.02 7.56
C GLY A 584 -13.38 -10.13 6.43
N PRO A 585 -13.11 -10.47 5.16
CA PRO A 585 -13.69 -9.78 4.01
C PRO A 585 -15.23 -9.81 4.04
N VAL A 586 -15.85 -8.63 3.96
CA VAL A 586 -17.31 -8.45 4.00
C VAL A 586 -17.80 -7.59 2.84
N SER A 587 -19.02 -7.86 2.39
CA SER A 587 -19.79 -7.05 1.44
C SER A 587 -20.80 -6.16 2.15
N SER A 588 -21.23 -5.09 1.50
CA SER A 588 -22.28 -4.16 1.98
C SER A 588 -22.08 -3.72 3.44
N PRO A 589 -20.89 -3.21 3.83
CA PRO A 589 -20.58 -2.91 5.22
C PRO A 589 -21.58 -1.97 5.87
N GLU A 590 -22.17 -1.02 5.12
CA GLU A 590 -23.21 -0.11 5.63
C GLU A 590 -24.44 -0.86 6.16
N GLN A 591 -24.85 -1.94 5.49
CA GLN A 591 -26.00 -2.74 5.91
C GLN A 591 -25.64 -3.58 7.15
N LEU A 592 -24.42 -4.12 7.20
CA LEU A 592 -23.92 -4.83 8.38
C LEU A 592 -23.89 -3.91 9.60
N GLN A 593 -23.52 -2.63 9.44
CA GLN A 593 -23.57 -1.66 10.53
C GLN A 593 -25.01 -1.38 11.01
N GLN A 594 -26.01 -1.56 10.15
CA GLN A 594 -27.43 -1.45 10.49
C GLN A 594 -28.02 -2.74 11.07
N GLY A 595 -27.22 -3.79 11.31
CA GLY A 595 -27.72 -5.08 11.78
C GLY A 595 -28.41 -5.91 10.69
N LYS A 596 -28.22 -5.57 9.41
CA LYS A 596 -28.82 -6.25 8.27
C LYS A 596 -27.76 -7.02 7.47
N LEU A 597 -28.13 -8.19 6.97
CA LEU A 597 -27.27 -8.98 6.11
C LEU A 597 -27.70 -8.85 4.65
N ASP A 598 -26.86 -8.28 3.82
CA ASP A 598 -27.03 -8.27 2.36
C ASP A 598 -26.29 -9.46 1.74
N LEU A 599 -27.03 -10.42 1.23
CA LEU A 599 -26.44 -11.57 0.54
C LEU A 599 -26.39 -11.42 -0.97
N SER A 600 -26.78 -10.28 -1.55
CA SER A 600 -26.72 -10.07 -3.00
C SER A 600 -25.30 -10.23 -3.57
N ALA A 601 -24.27 -9.95 -2.76
CA ALA A 601 -22.87 -10.21 -3.09
C ALA A 601 -22.59 -11.70 -3.38
N PHE A 602 -23.40 -12.61 -2.84
CA PHE A 602 -23.27 -14.06 -3.03
C PHE A 602 -24.11 -14.62 -4.18
N LYS A 603 -24.65 -13.77 -5.07
CA LYS A 603 -25.53 -14.19 -6.19
C LYS A 603 -24.93 -15.26 -7.10
N ASP A 604 -23.61 -15.27 -7.23
CA ASP A 604 -22.85 -16.21 -8.07
C ASP A 604 -22.45 -17.47 -7.31
N THR A 605 -22.79 -17.58 -6.02
CA THR A 605 -22.55 -18.78 -5.23
C THR A 605 -23.46 -19.91 -5.70
N LYS A 606 -22.85 -20.98 -6.20
CA LYS A 606 -23.55 -22.19 -6.64
C LYS A 606 -23.57 -23.25 -5.55
N PHE A 607 -24.69 -23.95 -5.42
CA PHE A 607 -24.97 -25.11 -4.59
C PHE A 607 -25.27 -26.30 -5.50
N LEU A 608 -24.68 -27.46 -5.20
CA LEU A 608 -24.80 -28.69 -6.02
C LEU A 608 -24.61 -28.42 -7.53
N GLY A 609 -23.60 -27.62 -7.87
CA GLY A 609 -23.21 -27.36 -9.26
C GLY A 609 -23.98 -26.25 -9.96
N THR A 610 -25.32 -26.26 -9.94
CA THR A 610 -26.13 -25.35 -10.78
C THR A 610 -27.17 -24.52 -10.04
N ILE A 611 -27.50 -24.86 -8.79
CA ILE A 611 -28.52 -24.13 -8.03
C ILE A 611 -27.88 -22.89 -7.42
N ARG A 612 -28.49 -21.71 -7.53
CA ARG A 612 -27.97 -20.53 -6.81
C ARG A 612 -28.27 -20.72 -5.33
N LEU A 613 -27.24 -20.63 -4.48
CA LEU A 613 -27.44 -20.82 -3.04
C LEU A 613 -28.40 -19.77 -2.47
N LEU A 614 -28.39 -18.54 -2.99
CA LEU A 614 -29.30 -17.47 -2.56
C LEU A 614 -30.78 -17.82 -2.69
N ASP A 615 -31.16 -18.63 -3.68
CA ASP A 615 -32.55 -19.04 -3.86
C ASP A 615 -33.02 -19.91 -2.67
N LEU A 616 -32.09 -20.56 -1.97
CA LEU A 616 -32.38 -21.45 -0.83
C LEU A 616 -32.36 -20.73 0.52
N LEU A 617 -32.07 -19.43 0.54
CA LEU A 617 -31.92 -18.63 1.77
C LEU A 617 -33.12 -17.68 1.95
N PRO A 618 -33.54 -17.39 3.19
CA PRO A 618 -34.48 -16.30 3.46
C PRO A 618 -33.95 -14.96 2.93
N ALA A 619 -34.84 -14.14 2.37
CA ALA A 619 -34.49 -12.81 1.85
C ALA A 619 -34.00 -11.87 2.97
N ASP A 620 -34.62 -11.95 4.16
CA ASP A 620 -34.25 -11.19 5.34
C ASP A 620 -33.56 -12.12 6.35
N LEU A 621 -32.22 -12.06 6.39
CA LEU A 621 -31.44 -12.76 7.41
C LEU A 621 -30.97 -11.77 8.48
N PRO A 622 -31.31 -11.98 9.75
CA PRO A 622 -30.83 -11.11 10.83
C PRO A 622 -29.31 -11.27 10.99
N PHE A 623 -28.60 -10.15 11.12
CA PHE A 623 -27.19 -10.17 11.54
C PHE A 623 -27.11 -10.13 13.06
N ASP A 624 -26.71 -11.25 13.68
CA ASP A 624 -26.42 -11.29 15.12
C ASP A 624 -24.98 -10.82 15.37
N ALA A 625 -24.81 -9.52 15.58
CA ALA A 625 -23.53 -8.91 15.93
C ALA A 625 -22.92 -9.53 17.21
N SER A 626 -23.73 -10.01 18.15
CA SER A 626 -23.24 -10.61 19.39
C SER A 626 -22.55 -11.95 19.12
N ALA A 627 -23.13 -12.77 18.24
CA ALA A 627 -22.53 -14.02 17.77
C ALA A 627 -21.32 -13.79 16.87
N ALA A 628 -21.32 -12.73 16.05
CA ALA A 628 -20.17 -12.34 15.23
C ALA A 628 -18.94 -11.98 16.08
N VAL A 629 -19.17 -11.25 17.17
CA VAL A 629 -18.12 -10.77 18.09
C VAL A 629 -17.79 -11.80 19.19
N ALA A 630 -18.26 -13.04 19.10
CA ALA A 630 -17.82 -14.11 20.00
C ALA A 630 -16.30 -14.37 19.82
N ALA A 631 -15.57 -14.43 20.95
CA ALA A 631 -14.11 -14.52 20.96
C ALA A 631 -13.58 -15.88 20.45
N ALA A 632 -14.29 -16.96 20.77
CA ALA A 632 -13.93 -18.30 20.34
C ALA A 632 -14.53 -18.62 18.96
N PRO A 633 -13.75 -19.22 18.04
CA PRO A 633 -14.33 -19.79 16.83
C PRO A 633 -15.29 -20.93 17.19
N PRO A 634 -16.32 -21.21 16.36
CA PRO A 634 -17.25 -22.29 16.60
C PRO A 634 -16.53 -23.62 16.85
N SER A 635 -16.92 -24.31 17.92
CA SER A 635 -16.42 -25.65 18.24
C SER A 635 -17.04 -26.70 17.31
N GLN A 636 -16.43 -27.88 17.23
CA GLN A 636 -17.02 -28.97 16.45
C GLN A 636 -18.43 -29.35 16.95
N ALA A 637 -18.67 -29.28 18.27
CA ALA A 637 -19.99 -29.52 18.85
C ALA A 637 -21.03 -28.49 18.40
N ASP A 638 -20.64 -27.21 18.31
CA ASP A 638 -21.49 -26.15 17.76
C ASP A 638 -21.83 -26.46 16.29
N LEU A 639 -20.83 -26.83 15.49
CA LEU A 639 -21.01 -27.14 14.08
C LEU A 639 -21.83 -28.41 13.83
N ASP A 640 -21.85 -29.34 14.78
CA ASP A 640 -22.67 -30.54 14.71
C ASP A 640 -24.13 -30.33 15.15
N ASN A 641 -24.40 -29.33 15.99
CA ASN A 641 -25.74 -28.93 16.37
C ASN A 641 -26.51 -28.30 15.18
N PRO A 642 -27.60 -28.93 14.66
CA PRO A 642 -28.37 -28.38 13.52
C PRO A 642 -28.97 -26.99 13.76
N ARG A 643 -29.20 -26.60 15.02
CA ARG A 643 -29.76 -25.29 15.39
C ARG A 643 -28.74 -24.16 15.43
N PHE A 644 -27.45 -24.50 15.52
CA PHE A 644 -26.38 -23.50 15.47
C PHE A 644 -26.19 -23.02 14.04
N LYS A 645 -26.10 -21.71 13.83
CA LYS A 645 -25.97 -21.08 12.51
C LYS A 645 -24.81 -20.09 12.52
N VAL A 646 -24.17 -19.93 11.35
CA VAL A 646 -23.08 -18.99 11.13
C VAL A 646 -23.49 -18.10 9.98
N ASN A 647 -24.05 -16.92 10.30
CA ASN A 647 -24.44 -15.88 9.35
C ASN A 647 -23.90 -14.52 9.81
N PRO A 648 -23.24 -13.73 8.95
CA PRO A 648 -22.73 -14.08 7.62
C PRO A 648 -21.66 -15.19 7.63
N PRO A 649 -21.25 -15.70 6.45
CA PRO A 649 -20.00 -16.46 6.32
C PRO A 649 -18.82 -15.67 6.90
N ARG A 650 -17.85 -16.39 7.48
CA ARG A 650 -16.64 -15.80 8.07
C ARG A 650 -15.41 -16.32 7.37
N LEU A 651 -14.49 -15.44 7.00
CA LEU A 651 -13.18 -15.76 6.47
C LEU A 651 -12.09 -15.08 7.30
N THR A 652 -11.62 -15.77 8.33
CA THR A 652 -10.72 -15.17 9.33
C THR A 652 -9.35 -15.84 9.33
N SER A 653 -8.33 -15.11 9.80
CA SER A 653 -7.00 -15.66 10.11
C SER A 653 -6.67 -15.50 11.58
N ARG A 654 -6.04 -16.51 12.17
CA ARG A 654 -5.54 -16.47 13.55
C ARG A 654 -4.15 -17.06 13.65
N ARG A 655 -3.33 -16.49 14.54
CA ARG A 655 -2.04 -17.11 14.92
C ARG A 655 -2.27 -18.17 15.98
N LEU A 656 -1.75 -19.37 15.73
CA LEU A 656 -1.67 -20.47 16.68
C LEU A 656 -0.28 -20.44 17.33
N PRO A 657 -0.18 -20.30 18.66
CA PRO A 657 1.10 -20.33 19.35
C PRO A 657 1.73 -21.73 19.29
N ALA A 658 3.04 -21.80 19.50
CA ALA A 658 3.74 -23.07 19.66
C ALA A 658 3.17 -23.83 20.88
N THR A 659 2.91 -25.12 20.71
CA THR A 659 2.49 -26.01 21.79
C THR A 659 3.41 -27.23 21.83
N ALA A 660 3.38 -28.02 22.91
CA ALA A 660 4.20 -29.22 23.02
C ALA A 660 3.83 -30.22 21.90
N GLY A 661 4.60 -30.22 20.80
CA GLY A 661 4.39 -31.06 19.62
C GLY A 661 3.87 -30.34 18.36
N ALA A 662 3.66 -29.03 18.37
CA ALA A 662 3.26 -28.27 17.18
C ALA A 662 3.97 -26.91 17.08
N ALA A 663 4.59 -26.65 15.93
CA ALA A 663 5.20 -25.37 15.57
C ALA A 663 4.14 -24.25 15.50
N PRO A 664 4.53 -22.98 15.72
CA PRO A 664 3.62 -21.86 15.53
C PRO A 664 3.14 -21.82 14.08
N ALA A 665 1.85 -21.57 13.89
CA ALA A 665 1.22 -21.60 12.58
C ALA A 665 0.20 -20.48 12.43
N VAL A 666 -0.09 -20.09 11.19
CA VAL A 666 -1.23 -19.25 10.83
C VAL A 666 -2.33 -20.17 10.33
N GLU A 667 -3.53 -20.04 10.89
CA GLU A 667 -4.72 -20.75 10.43
C GLU A 667 -5.67 -19.75 9.78
N SER A 668 -6.02 -20.00 8.52
CA SER A 668 -7.07 -19.28 7.79
C SER A 668 -8.29 -20.20 7.64
N ARG A 669 -9.47 -19.72 8.03
CA ARG A 669 -10.69 -20.52 8.03
C ARG A 669 -11.86 -19.78 7.40
N PHE A 670 -12.43 -20.36 6.35
CA PHE A 670 -13.74 -20.01 5.81
C PHE A 670 -14.79 -20.91 6.45
N ILE A 671 -15.86 -20.32 6.98
CA ILE A 671 -16.97 -21.09 7.54
C ILE A 671 -18.32 -20.45 7.23
N TRP A 672 -19.27 -21.26 6.76
CA TRP A 672 -20.64 -20.86 6.50
C TRP A 672 -21.62 -21.96 6.89
N LYS A 673 -22.61 -21.61 7.71
CA LYS A 673 -23.69 -22.50 8.13
C LYS A 673 -25.03 -21.76 8.11
N PRO A 674 -25.63 -21.58 6.92
CA PRO A 674 -26.77 -20.70 6.75
C PRO A 674 -28.09 -21.26 7.31
N THR A 675 -29.04 -20.35 7.48
CA THR A 675 -30.46 -20.71 7.65
C THR A 675 -31.04 -20.96 6.26
N LEU A 676 -31.60 -22.14 6.03
CA LEU A 676 -32.24 -22.52 4.77
C LEU A 676 -33.75 -22.28 4.85
N LEU A 677 -34.38 -22.00 3.71
CA LEU A 677 -35.83 -22.02 3.59
C LEU A 677 -36.37 -23.43 3.87
N PRO A 678 -37.63 -23.61 4.31
CA PRO A 678 -38.21 -24.94 4.50
C PRO A 678 -38.35 -25.73 3.21
N GLU A 679 -38.59 -25.04 2.10
CA GLU A 679 -38.71 -25.61 0.76
C GLU A 679 -38.41 -24.55 -0.30
N TYR A 680 -38.05 -25.00 -1.51
CA TYR A 680 -37.96 -24.14 -2.69
C TYR A 680 -38.35 -24.91 -3.96
N ASP A 681 -39.06 -24.24 -4.88
CA ASP A 681 -39.59 -24.84 -6.10
C ASP A 681 -38.95 -24.22 -7.36
N PHE A 682 -38.16 -25.02 -8.09
CA PHE A 682 -37.58 -24.68 -9.39
C PHE A 682 -38.43 -25.19 -10.57
N GLY A 683 -39.68 -25.57 -10.33
CA GLY A 683 -40.58 -26.18 -11.31
C GLY A 683 -40.34 -27.68 -11.47
N PHE A 684 -39.34 -28.07 -12.27
CA PHE A 684 -39.00 -29.49 -12.46
C PHE A 684 -38.33 -30.12 -11.23
N LEU A 685 -37.72 -29.31 -10.36
CA LEU A 685 -37.06 -29.74 -9.13
C LEU A 685 -37.61 -28.94 -7.95
N LYS A 686 -38.21 -29.63 -6.99
CA LYS A 686 -38.54 -29.09 -5.66
C LYS A 686 -37.53 -29.61 -4.66
N ILE A 687 -37.08 -28.74 -3.76
CA ILE A 687 -36.11 -29.09 -2.71
C ILE A 687 -36.77 -28.91 -1.35
N GLY A 688 -36.97 -30.01 -0.63
CA GLY A 688 -37.43 -30.04 0.75
C GLY A 688 -36.26 -29.86 1.72
N MET A 689 -36.35 -28.87 2.61
CA MET A 689 -35.28 -28.43 3.50
C MET A 689 -35.76 -28.17 4.94
N GLN A 690 -36.93 -28.69 5.30
CA GLN A 690 -37.61 -28.39 6.59
C GLN A 690 -36.74 -28.69 7.83
N GLN A 691 -35.83 -29.66 7.74
CA GLN A 691 -34.83 -29.96 8.78
C GLN A 691 -33.40 -29.98 8.23
N ALA A 692 -33.19 -29.35 7.07
CA ALA A 692 -31.91 -29.40 6.40
C ALA A 692 -30.87 -28.51 7.07
N ASP A 693 -29.61 -28.96 7.03
CA ASP A 693 -28.48 -28.24 7.59
C ASP A 693 -27.27 -28.33 6.66
N LEU A 694 -26.85 -27.18 6.12
CA LEU A 694 -25.68 -27.03 5.26
C LEU A 694 -24.51 -26.47 6.07
N LEU A 695 -23.36 -27.14 6.04
CA LEU A 695 -22.08 -26.69 6.60
C LEU A 695 -21.03 -26.67 5.49
N LEU A 696 -20.38 -25.53 5.34
CA LEU A 696 -19.18 -25.33 4.53
C LEU A 696 -18.06 -24.88 5.48
N ASP A 697 -16.97 -25.63 5.56
CA ASP A 697 -15.85 -25.34 6.46
C ASP A 697 -14.53 -25.67 5.75
N ALA A 698 -13.74 -24.65 5.43
CA ALA A 698 -12.46 -24.78 4.79
C ALA A 698 -11.38 -24.16 5.68
N THR A 699 -10.40 -24.95 6.08
CA THR A 699 -9.31 -24.55 6.96
C THR A 699 -7.98 -24.81 6.27
N THR A 700 -7.16 -23.77 6.15
CA THR A 700 -5.76 -23.85 5.74
C THR A 700 -4.88 -23.55 6.95
N ARG A 701 -3.82 -24.35 7.15
CA ARG A 701 -2.78 -24.09 8.15
C ARG A 701 -1.44 -23.98 7.46
N LEU A 702 -0.70 -22.92 7.78
CA LEU A 702 0.65 -22.65 7.27
C LEU A 702 1.61 -22.48 8.45
N THR A 703 2.66 -23.27 8.47
CA THR A 703 3.76 -23.13 9.44
C THR A 703 4.75 -22.07 8.98
N GLN A 704 5.65 -21.62 9.87
CA GLN A 704 6.71 -20.67 9.49
C GLN A 704 7.65 -21.19 8.39
N GLU A 705 7.76 -22.52 8.23
CA GLU A 705 8.59 -23.15 7.19
C GLU A 705 7.87 -23.27 5.84
N GLY A 706 6.63 -22.78 5.74
CA GLY A 706 5.82 -22.85 4.52
C GLY A 706 5.19 -24.23 4.27
N GLU A 707 5.45 -25.23 5.13
CA GLU A 707 4.69 -26.47 5.12
C GLU A 707 3.25 -26.19 5.56
N GLY A 708 2.29 -26.58 4.72
CA GLY A 708 0.88 -26.31 4.94
C GLY A 708 -0.04 -27.46 4.59
N GLY A 709 -1.15 -27.55 5.33
CA GLY A 709 -2.22 -28.51 5.12
C GLY A 709 -3.55 -27.79 4.97
N ALA A 710 -4.37 -28.26 4.03
CA ALA A 710 -5.74 -27.78 3.83
C ALA A 710 -6.73 -28.90 4.11
N VAL A 711 -7.78 -28.58 4.88
CA VAL A 711 -8.91 -29.47 5.16
C VAL A 711 -10.20 -28.73 4.79
N VAL A 712 -10.99 -29.34 3.92
CA VAL A 712 -12.24 -28.80 3.41
C VAL A 712 -13.35 -29.80 3.71
N ILE A 713 -14.38 -29.36 4.41
CA ILE A 713 -15.54 -30.15 4.82
C ILE A 713 -16.80 -29.50 4.29
N GLY A 714 -17.57 -30.25 3.52
CA GLY A 714 -18.95 -29.93 3.17
C GLY A 714 -19.88 -30.97 3.77
N ARG A 715 -20.96 -30.53 4.41
CA ARG A 715 -22.00 -31.45 4.88
C ARG A 715 -23.37 -30.86 4.67
N LEU A 716 -24.28 -31.69 4.18
CA LEU A 716 -25.69 -31.38 4.03
C LEU A 716 -26.52 -32.52 4.63
N ARG A 717 -27.39 -32.23 5.58
CA ARG A 717 -28.24 -33.23 6.26
C ARG A 717 -29.71 -33.03 5.92
N ASN A 718 -30.49 -34.11 5.98
CA ASN A 718 -31.96 -34.13 5.90
C ASN A 718 -32.53 -33.31 4.73
N ILE A 719 -31.99 -33.54 3.52
CA ILE A 719 -32.50 -32.89 2.31
C ILE A 719 -33.37 -33.87 1.52
N GLU A 720 -34.45 -33.35 0.94
CA GLU A 720 -35.31 -34.06 0.01
C GLU A 720 -35.26 -33.38 -1.36
N LEU A 721 -35.03 -34.15 -2.42
CA LEU A 721 -35.05 -33.68 -3.80
C LEU A 721 -36.21 -34.35 -4.54
N ILE A 722 -37.18 -33.56 -4.99
CA ILE A 722 -38.39 -34.04 -5.65
C ILE A 722 -38.35 -33.59 -7.12
N PHE A 723 -38.28 -34.54 -8.03
CA PHE A 723 -38.21 -34.31 -9.47
C PHE A 723 -39.57 -34.57 -10.11
N ALA A 724 -40.11 -33.54 -10.77
CA ALA A 724 -41.37 -33.58 -11.52
C ALA A 724 -42.56 -34.21 -10.78
N GLU A 725 -42.58 -34.12 -9.44
CA GLU A 725 -43.56 -34.77 -8.56
C GLU A 725 -43.69 -36.30 -8.76
N ALA A 726 -42.73 -36.91 -9.45
CA ALA A 726 -42.75 -38.31 -9.86
C ALA A 726 -41.66 -39.14 -9.18
N LEU A 727 -40.60 -38.48 -8.69
CA LEU A 727 -39.48 -39.12 -8.02
C LEU A 727 -39.01 -38.25 -6.85
N SER A 728 -38.97 -38.79 -5.64
CA SER A 728 -38.34 -38.17 -4.47
C SER A 728 -37.10 -38.95 -4.05
N ALA A 729 -36.02 -38.23 -3.75
CA ALA A 729 -34.80 -38.75 -3.17
C ALA A 729 -34.51 -38.00 -1.85
N VAL A 730 -34.63 -38.73 -0.74
CA VAL A 730 -34.34 -38.23 0.60
C VAL A 730 -32.93 -38.67 0.99
N PHE A 731 -32.11 -37.72 1.43
CA PHE A 731 -30.76 -37.96 1.93
C PHE A 731 -30.67 -37.59 3.41
N GLY A 732 -30.34 -38.56 4.27
CA GLY A 732 -30.05 -38.25 5.67
C GLY A 732 -28.75 -37.45 5.81
N THR A 733 -27.70 -37.79 5.07
CA THR A 733 -26.47 -36.98 5.01
C THR A 733 -25.76 -37.12 3.66
N LEU A 734 -25.38 -35.98 3.08
CA LEU A 734 -24.38 -35.83 2.03
C LEU A 734 -23.12 -35.21 2.64
N SER A 735 -21.98 -35.81 2.40
CA SER A 735 -20.70 -35.39 2.97
C SER A 735 -19.60 -35.32 1.92
N PHE A 736 -18.78 -34.30 2.05
CA PHE A 736 -17.60 -34.03 1.24
C PHE A 736 -16.45 -33.72 2.19
N ARG A 737 -15.31 -34.38 2.00
CA ARG A 737 -14.08 -34.08 2.72
C ARG A 737 -12.88 -34.15 1.78
N ALA A 738 -12.16 -33.05 1.66
CA ALA A 738 -10.88 -32.98 0.97
C ALA A 738 -9.78 -32.62 1.97
N GLU A 739 -8.68 -33.35 1.93
CA GLU A 739 -7.53 -33.15 2.81
C GLU A 739 -6.26 -33.28 1.98
N ALA A 740 -5.30 -32.36 2.19
CA ALA A 740 -4.05 -32.36 1.45
C ALA A 740 -3.32 -33.73 1.60
N GLY A 741 -2.89 -34.29 0.47
CA GLY A 741 -2.20 -35.59 0.45
C GLY A 741 -3.10 -36.82 0.64
N ARG A 742 -4.42 -36.66 0.78
CA ARG A 742 -5.39 -37.77 0.85
C ARG A 742 -6.34 -37.77 -0.33
N LYS A 743 -6.86 -38.96 -0.68
CA LYS A 743 -7.92 -39.07 -1.68
C LYS A 743 -9.19 -38.40 -1.13
N MET A 744 -9.84 -37.61 -1.97
CA MET A 744 -11.11 -36.95 -1.64
C MET A 744 -12.18 -37.97 -1.25
N GLU A 745 -12.85 -37.73 -0.12
CA GLU A 745 -13.93 -38.55 0.40
C GLU A 745 -15.27 -37.88 0.06
N VAL A 746 -16.14 -38.62 -0.63
CA VAL A 746 -17.49 -38.18 -0.96
C VAL A 746 -18.43 -39.32 -0.60
N GLY A 747 -19.49 -39.03 0.14
CA GLY A 747 -20.38 -40.07 0.67
C GLY A 747 -21.80 -39.58 0.91
N ALA A 748 -22.75 -40.46 0.64
CA ALA A 748 -24.17 -40.31 0.95
C ALA A 748 -24.60 -41.39 1.96
N LYS A 749 -25.40 -41.02 2.96
CA LYS A 749 -25.97 -41.93 3.97
C LYS A 749 -27.48 -41.75 4.07
N ASP A 750 -28.15 -42.84 4.44
CA ASP A 750 -29.60 -42.93 4.62
C ASP A 750 -30.39 -42.44 3.39
N VAL A 751 -29.95 -42.88 2.21
CA VAL A 751 -30.60 -42.53 0.94
C VAL A 751 -31.88 -43.35 0.78
N LYS A 752 -33.01 -42.68 0.63
CA LYS A 752 -34.31 -43.29 0.33
C LYS A 752 -34.83 -42.73 -0.98
N ILE A 753 -35.19 -43.61 -1.91
CA ILE A 753 -35.80 -43.25 -3.18
C ILE A 753 -37.26 -43.68 -3.12
N ALA A 754 -38.16 -42.78 -3.48
CA ALA A 754 -39.59 -43.07 -3.58
C ALA A 754 -40.11 -42.58 -4.93
N PHE A 755 -40.88 -43.42 -5.61
CA PHE A 755 -41.60 -43.01 -6.83
C PHE A 755 -42.97 -42.46 -6.43
N ALA A 756 -43.42 -41.39 -7.08
CA ALA A 756 -44.68 -40.72 -6.80
C ALA A 756 -45.44 -40.43 -8.10
N GLY A 757 -46.69 -39.99 -7.97
CA GLY A 757 -47.51 -39.59 -9.12
C GLY A 757 -47.59 -40.68 -10.21
N PRO A 758 -47.26 -40.37 -11.48
CA PRO A 758 -47.31 -41.34 -12.59
C PRO A 758 -46.42 -42.59 -12.40
N LEU A 759 -45.42 -42.54 -11.51
CA LEU A 759 -44.49 -43.64 -11.26
C LEU A 759 -44.80 -44.43 -9.98
N GLU A 760 -45.87 -44.11 -9.26
CA GLU A 760 -46.24 -44.78 -8.00
C GLU A 760 -46.41 -46.30 -8.14
N PHE A 761 -46.84 -46.78 -9.31
CA PHE A 761 -46.97 -48.21 -9.62
C PHE A 761 -45.66 -49.00 -9.47
N VAL A 762 -44.50 -48.34 -9.60
CA VAL A 762 -43.17 -48.96 -9.42
C VAL A 762 -42.97 -49.42 -7.98
N ASN A 763 -43.47 -48.66 -7.00
CA ASN A 763 -43.42 -49.05 -5.59
C ASN A 763 -44.32 -50.28 -5.33
N ALA A 764 -45.48 -50.36 -5.98
CA ALA A 764 -46.37 -51.51 -5.85
C ALA A 764 -45.74 -52.79 -6.44
N LEU A 765 -45.08 -52.70 -7.59
CA LEU A 765 -44.29 -53.80 -8.18
C LEU A 765 -43.14 -54.26 -7.28
N GLN A 766 -42.48 -53.34 -6.57
CA GLN A 766 -41.43 -53.67 -5.59
C GLN A 766 -41.97 -54.56 -4.45
N SER A 767 -43.24 -54.40 -4.08
CA SER A 767 -43.85 -55.16 -2.97
C SER A 767 -44.42 -56.54 -3.36
N ILE A 768 -44.59 -56.85 -4.66
CA ILE A 768 -45.36 -58.01 -5.14
C ILE A 768 -44.49 -59.11 -5.78
N LEU A 769 -43.23 -58.84 -6.12
CA LEU A 769 -42.34 -59.82 -6.77
C LEU A 769 -41.47 -60.59 -5.74
N PRO A 770 -41.17 -61.89 -5.98
CA PRO A 770 -40.34 -62.70 -5.09
C PRO A 770 -38.87 -62.24 -5.08
N SER A 771 -38.24 -62.33 -3.90
CA SER A 771 -36.87 -61.91 -3.56
C SER A 771 -35.77 -62.39 -4.51
N ASP A 772 -36.04 -63.45 -5.25
CA ASP A 772 -35.09 -64.24 -6.04
C ASP A 772 -34.89 -63.66 -7.45
N GLY A 773 -35.75 -62.72 -7.87
CA GLY A 773 -35.63 -61.96 -9.12
C GLY A 773 -34.94 -60.59 -8.97
N PHE A 774 -34.47 -60.26 -7.76
CA PHE A 774 -33.92 -58.95 -7.37
C PHE A 774 -32.45 -59.00 -6.96
N ASP A 775 -31.61 -59.78 -7.66
CA ASP A 775 -30.19 -59.95 -7.33
C ASP A 775 -29.31 -58.69 -7.52
N ASP A 776 -29.89 -57.47 -7.62
CA ASP A 776 -29.11 -56.24 -7.53
C ASP A 776 -29.90 -55.14 -6.78
N PRO A 777 -29.41 -54.63 -5.61
CA PRO A 777 -30.00 -53.46 -4.97
C PRO A 777 -29.93 -52.23 -5.90
N PRO A 778 -30.69 -51.13 -5.62
CA PRO A 778 -30.51 -49.89 -6.36
C PRO A 778 -29.03 -49.49 -6.36
N PHE A 779 -28.43 -49.38 -7.54
CA PHE A 779 -27.02 -49.03 -7.62
C PHE A 779 -26.88 -47.56 -7.21
N LEU A 780 -26.07 -47.34 -6.19
CA LEU A 780 -25.69 -46.02 -5.71
C LEU A 780 -24.20 -45.85 -5.96
N THR A 781 -23.86 -45.03 -6.94
CA THR A 781 -22.48 -44.64 -7.22
C THR A 781 -22.29 -43.22 -6.68
N VAL A 782 -21.32 -43.04 -5.80
CA VAL A 782 -20.92 -41.72 -5.30
C VAL A 782 -19.45 -41.53 -5.63
N ASP A 783 -19.15 -40.49 -6.40
CA ASP A 783 -17.78 -40.15 -6.76
C ASP A 783 -17.55 -38.64 -6.78
N SER A 784 -16.37 -38.22 -7.24
CA SER A 784 -15.98 -36.80 -7.36
C SER A 784 -16.85 -35.98 -8.31
N GLN A 785 -17.58 -36.62 -9.22
CA GLN A 785 -18.41 -35.98 -10.23
C GLN A 785 -19.85 -35.83 -9.77
N GLY A 786 -20.34 -36.69 -8.87
CA GLY A 786 -21.71 -36.64 -8.36
C GLY A 786 -22.18 -37.88 -7.62
N VAL A 787 -23.48 -37.90 -7.34
CA VAL A 787 -24.25 -39.07 -6.91
C VAL A 787 -25.09 -39.55 -8.07
N VAL A 788 -24.93 -40.82 -8.48
CA VAL A 788 -25.86 -41.50 -9.38
C VAL A 788 -26.55 -42.59 -8.58
N ALA A 789 -27.87 -42.48 -8.43
CA ALA A 789 -28.69 -43.44 -7.71
C ALA A 789 -29.77 -43.95 -8.66
N GLY A 790 -29.80 -45.25 -8.93
CA GLY A 790 -30.74 -45.81 -9.90
C GLY A 790 -31.18 -47.21 -9.54
N TYR A 791 -32.21 -47.65 -10.25
CA TYR A 791 -32.83 -48.95 -10.07
C TYR A 791 -33.15 -49.55 -11.44
N THR A 792 -32.88 -50.85 -11.59
CA THR A 792 -33.20 -51.62 -12.81
C THR A 792 -34.05 -52.83 -12.43
N LEU A 793 -35.28 -52.89 -12.93
CA LEU A 793 -36.20 -54.01 -12.77
C LEU A 793 -36.19 -54.89 -14.02
N GLY A 794 -35.73 -56.13 -13.89
CA GLY A 794 -36.00 -57.15 -14.90
C GLY A 794 -37.46 -57.59 -14.84
N VAL A 795 -38.18 -57.52 -15.96
CA VAL A 795 -39.52 -58.10 -16.06
C VAL A 795 -39.38 -59.53 -16.60
N PRO A 796 -39.95 -60.56 -15.94
CA PRO A 796 -39.87 -61.95 -16.40
C PRO A 796 -40.38 -62.11 -17.84
N SER A 797 -39.81 -63.08 -18.55
CA SER A 797 -40.28 -63.40 -19.91
C SER A 797 -41.72 -63.92 -19.88
N ILE A 798 -42.60 -63.34 -20.69
CA ILE A 798 -44.00 -63.76 -20.80
C ILE A 798 -44.17 -64.48 -22.14
N GLY A 799 -44.55 -65.74 -22.11
CA GLY A 799 -44.83 -66.56 -23.29
C GLY A 799 -46.23 -67.15 -23.24
N VAL A 800 -47.05 -66.88 -24.26
CA VAL A 800 -48.40 -67.46 -24.41
C VAL A 800 -48.59 -67.92 -25.86
N GLY A 801 -48.54 -69.23 -26.08
CA GLY A 801 -48.75 -69.86 -27.39
C GLY A 801 -47.76 -69.37 -28.45
N ILE A 802 -48.28 -68.73 -29.51
CA ILE A 802 -47.46 -68.18 -30.59
C ILE A 802 -46.74 -66.88 -30.20
N PHE A 803 -46.99 -66.29 -29.04
CA PHE A 803 -46.43 -64.99 -28.61
C PHE A 803 -45.40 -65.16 -27.48
N SER A 804 -44.24 -64.50 -27.57
CA SER A 804 -43.24 -64.40 -26.50
C SER A 804 -42.62 -63.00 -26.45
N ILE A 805 -42.52 -62.43 -25.25
CA ILE A 805 -41.74 -61.21 -24.97
C ILE A 805 -40.67 -61.52 -23.92
N GLN A 806 -39.43 -61.11 -24.19
CA GLN A 806 -38.25 -61.46 -23.39
C GLN A 806 -37.34 -60.24 -23.21
N ASN A 807 -36.43 -60.32 -22.24
CA ASN A 807 -35.39 -59.31 -21.96
C ASN A 807 -35.93 -57.90 -21.67
N ILE A 808 -37.14 -57.78 -21.13
CA ILE A 808 -37.65 -56.48 -20.69
C ILE A 808 -36.92 -56.08 -19.42
N ALA A 809 -36.28 -54.92 -19.43
CA ALA A 809 -35.73 -54.27 -18.24
C ALA A 809 -36.25 -52.82 -18.16
N LEU A 810 -36.74 -52.40 -17.00
CA LEU A 810 -37.12 -51.01 -16.72
C LEU A 810 -36.04 -50.38 -15.84
N THR A 811 -35.43 -49.29 -16.30
CA THR A 811 -34.41 -48.56 -15.55
C THR A 811 -34.89 -47.15 -15.25
N ALA A 812 -34.70 -46.71 -14.01
CA ALA A 812 -34.85 -45.32 -13.61
C ALA A 812 -33.61 -44.91 -12.80
N ALA A 813 -32.91 -43.85 -13.20
CA ALA A 813 -31.71 -43.38 -12.53
C ALA A 813 -31.75 -41.86 -12.33
N LEU A 814 -31.37 -41.42 -11.15
CA LEU A 814 -31.17 -40.03 -10.77
C LEU A 814 -29.67 -39.73 -10.76
N SER A 815 -29.27 -38.60 -11.33
CA SER A 815 -27.91 -38.08 -11.32
C SER A 815 -27.89 -36.69 -10.68
N ILE A 816 -27.12 -36.53 -9.61
CA ILE A 816 -26.88 -35.28 -8.89
C ILE A 816 -25.39 -34.94 -8.99
N PRO A 817 -24.98 -34.07 -9.91
CA PRO A 817 -23.58 -33.71 -10.08
C PRO A 817 -23.07 -32.79 -8.96
N PHE A 818 -21.77 -32.91 -8.64
CA PHE A 818 -21.00 -31.97 -7.81
C PHE A 818 -20.16 -31.00 -8.67
N THR A 819 -20.46 -30.94 -9.97
CA THR A 819 -19.78 -30.14 -11.00
C THR A 819 -20.80 -29.22 -11.68
N ASP A 820 -20.39 -28.37 -12.61
CA ASP A 820 -21.30 -27.45 -13.34
C ASP A 820 -22.34 -28.14 -14.26
N ARG A 821 -22.50 -29.47 -14.18
CA ARG A 821 -23.55 -30.21 -14.92
C ARG A 821 -24.89 -30.06 -14.19
N PRO A 822 -26.03 -30.10 -14.90
CA PRO A 822 -27.35 -30.09 -14.25
C PRO A 822 -27.70 -31.46 -13.65
N ALA A 823 -28.45 -31.46 -12.54
CA ALA A 823 -29.07 -32.68 -12.02
C ALA A 823 -30.14 -33.19 -12.98
N GLY A 824 -30.29 -34.51 -13.12
CA GLY A 824 -31.23 -35.08 -14.06
C GLY A 824 -31.66 -36.51 -13.77
N VAL A 825 -32.78 -36.90 -14.37
CA VAL A 825 -33.41 -38.21 -14.29
C VAL A 825 -33.35 -38.88 -15.65
N ARG A 826 -32.95 -40.15 -15.69
CA ARG A 826 -32.98 -41.02 -16.86
C ARG A 826 -33.99 -42.13 -16.61
N PHE A 827 -34.85 -42.37 -17.59
CA PHE A 827 -35.75 -43.51 -17.64
C PHE A 827 -35.47 -44.33 -18.90
N ALA A 828 -35.45 -45.65 -18.80
CA ALA A 828 -35.28 -46.54 -19.95
C ALA A 828 -36.13 -47.80 -19.85
N VAL A 829 -36.87 -48.12 -20.92
CA VAL A 829 -37.41 -49.45 -21.22
C VAL A 829 -36.40 -50.15 -22.12
N CYS A 830 -35.52 -50.93 -21.50
CA CYS A 830 -34.34 -51.54 -22.10
C CYS A 830 -33.34 -50.49 -22.56
N GLU A 831 -32.05 -50.81 -22.49
CA GLU A 831 -31.01 -49.95 -23.04
C GLU A 831 -30.69 -50.41 -24.47
N ARG A 832 -30.14 -49.50 -25.29
CA ARG A 832 -29.79 -49.79 -26.69
C ARG A 832 -29.00 -51.09 -26.87
N HIS A 833 -28.09 -51.38 -25.96
CA HIS A 833 -27.19 -52.54 -26.02
C HIS A 833 -27.84 -53.84 -25.50
N LYS A 834 -29.04 -53.77 -24.92
CA LYS A 834 -29.86 -54.90 -24.45
C LYS A 834 -31.35 -54.63 -24.71
N PRO A 835 -31.81 -54.64 -25.97
CA PRO A 835 -33.22 -54.41 -26.30
C PRO A 835 -34.13 -55.55 -25.81
N PHE A 836 -35.41 -55.25 -25.59
CA PHE A 836 -36.41 -56.30 -25.39
C PHE A 836 -36.62 -57.04 -26.71
N LEU A 837 -37.00 -58.31 -26.63
CA LEU A 837 -37.30 -59.15 -27.78
C LEU A 837 -38.79 -59.48 -27.81
N LEU A 838 -39.40 -59.40 -28.99
CA LEU A 838 -40.81 -59.71 -29.23
C LEU A 838 -40.90 -60.73 -30.36
N THR A 839 -41.51 -61.88 -30.11
CA THR A 839 -41.69 -62.94 -31.10
C THR A 839 -43.16 -63.34 -31.17
N VAL A 840 -43.71 -63.39 -32.39
CA VAL A 840 -45.05 -63.89 -32.71
C VAL A 840 -44.96 -64.90 -33.87
N SER A 841 -45.00 -66.19 -33.57
CA SER A 841 -44.82 -67.29 -34.52
C SER A 841 -43.46 -67.17 -35.25
N LEU A 842 -43.48 -66.98 -36.57
CA LEU A 842 -42.30 -66.74 -37.42
C LEU A 842 -41.89 -65.27 -37.53
N PHE A 843 -42.69 -64.34 -36.97
CA PHE A 843 -42.34 -62.93 -36.90
C PHE A 843 -41.60 -62.64 -35.59
N GLY A 844 -40.42 -62.03 -35.67
CA GLY A 844 -39.60 -61.65 -34.53
C GLY A 844 -39.22 -60.17 -34.62
N GLY A 845 -38.79 -59.60 -33.50
CA GLY A 845 -38.44 -58.19 -33.42
C GLY A 845 -37.95 -57.83 -32.04
N GLY A 846 -37.84 -56.52 -31.80
CA GLY A 846 -37.37 -56.01 -30.53
C GLY A 846 -37.28 -54.50 -30.52
N GLY A 847 -36.90 -53.94 -29.38
CA GLY A 847 -36.79 -52.51 -29.27
C GLY A 847 -36.23 -52.05 -27.95
N PHE A 848 -36.10 -50.74 -27.84
CA PHE A 848 -35.76 -50.07 -26.59
C PHE A 848 -36.28 -48.64 -26.62
N PHE A 849 -36.45 -48.05 -25.45
CA PHE A 849 -36.77 -46.64 -25.27
C PHE A 849 -35.97 -46.10 -24.10
N ALA A 850 -35.31 -44.96 -24.25
CA ALA A 850 -34.63 -44.26 -23.17
C ALA A 850 -34.86 -42.76 -23.30
N ALA A 851 -35.10 -42.08 -22.18
CA ALA A 851 -35.25 -40.64 -22.10
C ALA A 851 -34.46 -40.10 -20.90
N GLY A 852 -33.76 -39.00 -21.10
CA GLY A 852 -33.03 -38.25 -20.08
C GLY A 852 -33.53 -36.82 -20.02
N VAL A 853 -33.92 -36.38 -18.82
CA VAL A 853 -34.38 -35.02 -18.53
C VAL A 853 -33.52 -34.46 -17.41
N SER A 854 -33.05 -33.23 -17.55
CA SER A 854 -32.33 -32.52 -16.48
C SER A 854 -33.06 -31.25 -16.05
N ALA A 855 -32.49 -30.55 -15.06
CA ALA A 855 -32.92 -29.22 -14.66
C ALA A 855 -32.94 -28.20 -15.82
N ASN A 856 -32.22 -28.46 -16.92
CA ASN A 856 -32.23 -27.62 -18.12
C ASN A 856 -33.30 -28.04 -19.16
N GLY A 857 -34.05 -29.11 -18.91
CA GLY A 857 -35.07 -29.65 -19.81
C GLY A 857 -34.70 -31.03 -20.39
N LEU A 858 -35.31 -31.39 -21.52
CA LEU A 858 -35.10 -32.70 -22.17
C LEU A 858 -33.70 -32.75 -22.82
N GLU A 859 -32.82 -33.61 -22.32
CA GLU A 859 -31.43 -33.70 -22.81
C GLU A 859 -31.27 -34.75 -23.90
N GLN A 860 -31.93 -35.90 -23.74
CA GLN A 860 -31.79 -37.04 -24.65
C GLN A 860 -33.08 -37.85 -24.74
N VAL A 861 -33.45 -38.30 -25.94
CA VAL A 861 -34.44 -39.36 -26.15
C VAL A 861 -33.91 -40.33 -27.19
N GLU A 862 -33.92 -41.61 -26.92
CA GLU A 862 -33.57 -42.65 -27.88
C GLU A 862 -34.67 -43.71 -27.90
N ALA A 863 -35.12 -44.10 -29.07
CA ALA A 863 -36.10 -45.15 -29.22
C ALA A 863 -35.80 -45.97 -30.47
N SER A 864 -35.90 -47.29 -30.38
CA SER A 864 -35.91 -48.14 -31.57
C SER A 864 -36.99 -49.20 -31.46
N LEU A 865 -37.63 -49.46 -32.59
CA LEU A 865 -38.54 -50.58 -32.76
C LEU A 865 -38.16 -51.30 -34.05
N GLU A 866 -38.02 -52.61 -33.96
CA GLU A 866 -37.69 -53.49 -35.05
C GLU A 866 -38.68 -54.65 -35.12
N PHE A 867 -39.07 -55.01 -36.33
CA PHE A 867 -39.97 -56.11 -36.62
C PHE A 867 -39.53 -56.83 -37.90
N GLY A 868 -39.77 -58.12 -37.99
CA GLY A 868 -39.37 -58.91 -39.13
C GLY A 868 -39.73 -60.37 -39.02
N GLY A 869 -39.18 -61.19 -39.89
CA GLY A 869 -39.34 -62.64 -39.89
C GLY A 869 -37.99 -63.34 -39.84
N ASN A 870 -37.91 -64.44 -39.10
CA ASN A 870 -36.72 -65.29 -39.06
C ASN A 870 -37.15 -66.75 -39.21
N ILE A 871 -36.64 -67.42 -40.25
CA ILE A 871 -36.90 -68.83 -40.53
C ILE A 871 -35.55 -69.52 -40.57
N SER A 872 -35.38 -70.55 -39.74
CA SER A 872 -34.19 -71.40 -39.75
C SER A 872 -34.57 -72.86 -39.93
N LEU A 873 -33.75 -73.59 -40.69
CA LEU A 873 -33.93 -75.01 -41.00
C LEU A 873 -32.61 -75.73 -40.70
N ASN A 874 -32.69 -76.77 -39.88
CA ASN A 874 -31.53 -77.61 -39.54
C ASN A 874 -31.79 -79.06 -39.97
N LEU A 875 -30.96 -79.59 -40.87
CA LEU A 875 -31.08 -80.93 -41.45
C LEU A 875 -29.97 -81.88 -40.96
N GLY A 876 -29.26 -81.52 -39.88
CA GLY A 876 -28.19 -82.33 -39.27
C GLY A 876 -26.83 -82.19 -39.96
N VAL A 877 -26.75 -82.34 -41.28
CA VAL A 877 -25.50 -82.18 -42.06
C VAL A 877 -25.29 -80.75 -42.58
N ALA A 878 -26.37 -79.97 -42.69
CA ALA A 878 -26.35 -78.56 -43.01
C ALA A 878 -27.47 -77.83 -42.25
N SER A 879 -27.17 -76.65 -41.73
CA SER A 879 -28.12 -75.74 -41.10
C SER A 879 -28.06 -74.39 -41.77
N GLY A 880 -29.20 -73.82 -42.12
CA GLY A 880 -29.25 -72.49 -42.69
C GLY A 880 -30.48 -71.74 -42.24
N GLY A 881 -30.40 -70.42 -42.25
CA GLY A 881 -31.51 -69.57 -41.87
C GLY A 881 -31.52 -68.28 -42.67
N VAL A 882 -32.70 -67.70 -42.81
CA VAL A 882 -32.89 -66.40 -43.43
C VAL A 882 -33.74 -65.54 -42.49
N SER A 883 -33.30 -64.30 -42.30
CA SER A 883 -33.97 -63.28 -41.52
C SER A 883 -34.15 -62.02 -42.33
N VAL A 884 -35.31 -61.39 -42.24
CA VAL A 884 -35.59 -60.06 -42.78
C VAL A 884 -36.18 -59.23 -41.65
N MET A 885 -35.49 -58.18 -41.22
CA MET A 885 -35.92 -57.28 -40.17
C MET A 885 -35.95 -55.84 -40.68
N ALA A 886 -37.03 -55.12 -40.42
CA ALA A 886 -37.15 -53.70 -40.67
C ALA A 886 -37.33 -52.98 -39.34
N GLY A 887 -36.76 -51.79 -39.20
CA GLY A 887 -36.84 -51.05 -37.96
C GLY A 887 -36.77 -49.55 -38.16
N ILE A 888 -37.20 -48.84 -37.13
CA ILE A 888 -37.07 -47.40 -37.01
C ILE A 888 -36.23 -47.12 -35.77
N TYR A 889 -35.34 -46.15 -35.88
CA TYR A 889 -34.57 -45.60 -34.79
C TYR A 889 -34.80 -44.08 -34.74
N PHE A 890 -35.20 -43.58 -33.58
CA PHE A 890 -35.33 -42.17 -33.27
C PHE A 890 -34.31 -41.79 -32.21
N GLY A 891 -33.62 -40.67 -32.40
CA GLY A 891 -32.67 -40.12 -31.45
C GLY A 891 -32.79 -38.59 -31.37
N LEU A 892 -32.88 -38.06 -30.17
CA LEU A 892 -32.82 -36.65 -29.84
C LEU A 892 -31.66 -36.44 -28.86
N THR A 893 -30.79 -35.47 -29.14
CA THR A 893 -29.70 -35.08 -28.23
C THR A 893 -29.52 -33.57 -28.34
N GLY A 894 -29.80 -32.85 -27.26
CA GLY A 894 -29.95 -31.39 -27.28
C GLY A 894 -31.01 -30.97 -28.31
N THR A 895 -30.64 -30.14 -29.28
CA THR A 895 -31.53 -29.70 -30.38
C THR A 895 -31.45 -30.58 -31.64
N SER A 896 -30.53 -31.56 -31.68
CA SER A 896 -30.36 -32.41 -32.85
C SER A 896 -31.32 -33.59 -32.83
N VAL A 897 -32.02 -33.80 -33.95
CA VAL A 897 -33.01 -34.87 -34.13
C VAL A 897 -32.53 -35.79 -35.26
N THR A 898 -32.47 -37.08 -34.98
CA THR A 898 -32.10 -38.14 -35.91
C THR A 898 -33.26 -39.14 -36.03
N LEU A 899 -33.68 -39.44 -37.25
CA LEU A 899 -34.68 -40.46 -37.52
C LEU A 899 -34.15 -41.38 -38.63
N THR A 900 -33.98 -42.66 -38.31
CA THR A 900 -33.45 -43.67 -39.23
C THR A 900 -34.48 -44.75 -39.45
N GLY A 901 -34.89 -44.98 -40.69
CA GLY A 901 -35.54 -46.22 -41.09
C GLY A 901 -34.51 -47.17 -41.66
N TYR A 902 -34.51 -48.44 -41.26
CA TYR A 902 -33.57 -49.43 -41.78
C TYR A 902 -34.24 -50.76 -42.09
N LEU A 903 -33.66 -51.52 -43.01
CA LEU A 903 -34.02 -52.86 -43.41
C LEU A 903 -32.74 -53.70 -43.43
N ARG A 904 -32.73 -54.81 -42.70
CA ARG A 904 -31.66 -55.81 -42.70
C ARG A 904 -32.18 -57.16 -43.17
N CYS A 905 -31.53 -57.74 -44.16
CA CYS A 905 -31.84 -59.06 -44.68
C CYS A 905 -30.58 -59.91 -44.57
N GLY A 906 -30.60 -60.91 -43.71
CA GLY A 906 -29.47 -61.78 -43.44
C GLY A 906 -29.80 -63.22 -43.77
N GLY A 907 -28.86 -63.97 -44.33
CA GLY A 907 -28.97 -65.40 -44.47
C GLY A 907 -27.65 -66.06 -44.14
N TYR A 908 -27.70 -67.24 -43.53
CA TYR A 908 -26.51 -68.04 -43.32
C TYR A 908 -26.75 -69.49 -43.70
N LEU A 909 -25.68 -70.16 -44.11
CA LEU A 909 -25.62 -71.59 -44.35
C LEU A 909 -24.33 -72.11 -43.74
N ASP A 910 -24.46 -73.09 -42.87
CA ASP A 910 -23.38 -73.80 -42.21
C ASP A 910 -23.46 -75.28 -42.56
N VAL A 911 -22.37 -75.85 -43.04
CA VAL A 911 -22.25 -77.27 -43.40
C VAL A 911 -21.19 -77.91 -42.51
N LEU A 912 -21.63 -78.85 -41.67
CA LEU A 912 -20.82 -79.63 -40.74
C LEU A 912 -19.93 -78.81 -39.76
N GLY A 913 -20.18 -77.51 -39.57
CA GLY A 913 -19.32 -76.62 -38.79
C GLY A 913 -17.95 -76.33 -39.43
N LEU A 914 -17.72 -76.81 -40.65
CA LEU A 914 -16.46 -76.70 -41.38
C LEU A 914 -16.47 -75.59 -42.41
N ILE A 915 -17.63 -75.29 -43.00
CA ILE A 915 -17.80 -74.21 -43.97
C ILE A 915 -19.07 -73.45 -43.61
N SER A 916 -18.93 -72.17 -43.28
CA SER A 916 -20.04 -71.26 -42.99
C SER A 916 -20.01 -70.08 -43.96
N ILE A 917 -21.14 -69.80 -44.60
CA ILE A 917 -21.33 -68.61 -45.42
C ILE A 917 -22.45 -67.79 -44.79
N SER A 918 -22.21 -66.52 -44.53
CA SER A 918 -23.24 -65.57 -44.13
C SER A 918 -23.28 -64.39 -45.08
N LEU A 919 -24.49 -63.95 -45.40
CA LEU A 919 -24.76 -62.78 -46.22
C LEU A 919 -25.67 -61.86 -45.44
N GLU A 920 -25.29 -60.59 -45.31
CA GLU A 920 -26.08 -59.56 -44.66
C GLU A 920 -26.22 -58.37 -45.60
N PHE A 921 -27.45 -58.05 -45.98
CA PHE A 921 -27.81 -56.82 -46.66
C PHE A 921 -28.40 -55.86 -45.63
N TYR A 922 -27.85 -54.65 -45.53
CA TYR A 922 -28.32 -53.60 -44.63
C TYR A 922 -28.58 -52.32 -45.43
N LEU A 923 -29.82 -51.84 -45.42
CA LEU A 923 -30.25 -50.61 -46.04
C LEU A 923 -30.78 -49.67 -44.96
N ALA A 924 -30.17 -48.50 -44.79
CA ALA A 924 -30.61 -47.47 -43.86
C ALA A 924 -30.85 -46.15 -44.57
N PHE A 925 -31.89 -45.42 -44.12
CA PHE A 925 -32.24 -44.10 -44.58
C PHE A 925 -32.45 -43.21 -43.37
N THR A 926 -31.57 -42.21 -43.20
CA THR A 926 -31.48 -41.40 -41.99
C THR A 926 -31.70 -39.93 -42.32
N PHE A 927 -32.65 -39.31 -41.65
CA PHE A 927 -32.81 -37.86 -41.56
C PHE A 927 -32.07 -37.35 -40.31
N ARG A 928 -31.28 -36.28 -40.45
CA ARG A 928 -30.62 -35.59 -39.34
C ARG A 928 -30.85 -34.08 -39.44
N LYS A 929 -31.49 -33.50 -38.42
CA LYS A 929 -31.62 -32.04 -38.25
C LYS A 929 -30.48 -31.51 -37.37
N LYS A 930 -29.77 -30.49 -37.86
CA LYS A 930 -28.67 -29.79 -37.18
C LYS A 930 -28.96 -28.29 -37.19
N ASP A 931 -28.41 -27.51 -36.28
CA ASP A 931 -28.54 -26.05 -36.38
C ASP A 931 -27.21 -25.45 -36.89
N PRO A 932 -27.15 -24.81 -38.07
CA PRO A 932 -28.22 -24.66 -39.08
C PRO A 932 -28.30 -25.84 -40.06
N GLY A 933 -29.52 -26.23 -40.45
CA GLY A 933 -29.81 -27.11 -41.59
C GLY A 933 -30.39 -28.51 -41.31
N SER A 934 -30.55 -29.30 -42.37
CA SER A 934 -30.91 -30.71 -42.26
C SER A 934 -30.23 -31.48 -43.39
N GLU A 935 -30.04 -32.77 -43.19
CA GLU A 935 -29.54 -33.66 -44.22
C GLU A 935 -30.32 -34.97 -44.19
N VAL A 936 -30.39 -35.61 -45.35
CA VAL A 936 -30.92 -36.97 -45.49
C VAL A 936 -29.82 -37.80 -46.11
N TRP A 937 -29.44 -38.89 -45.47
CA TRP A 937 -28.42 -39.80 -46.00
C TRP A 937 -28.94 -41.23 -46.02
N GLY A 938 -28.70 -41.92 -47.12
CA GLY A 938 -29.02 -43.33 -47.32
C GLY A 938 -27.75 -44.14 -47.48
N GLN A 939 -27.68 -45.30 -46.85
CA GLN A 939 -26.61 -46.27 -46.99
C GLN A 939 -27.19 -47.64 -47.28
N ALA A 940 -26.67 -48.30 -48.32
CA ALA A 940 -26.88 -49.71 -48.55
C ALA A 940 -25.54 -50.41 -48.43
N SER A 941 -25.48 -51.49 -47.65
CA SER A 941 -24.30 -52.33 -47.53
C SER A 941 -24.65 -53.80 -47.69
N LEU A 942 -23.77 -54.54 -48.35
CA LEU A 942 -23.84 -55.98 -48.48
C LEU A 942 -22.54 -56.55 -47.92
N THR A 943 -22.65 -57.28 -46.81
CA THR A 943 -21.54 -57.97 -46.17
C THR A 943 -21.66 -59.46 -46.43
N VAL A 944 -20.65 -60.03 -47.10
CA VAL A 944 -20.54 -61.48 -47.28
C VAL A 944 -19.36 -61.97 -46.46
N SER A 945 -19.63 -62.90 -45.55
CA SER A 945 -18.60 -63.57 -44.75
C SER A 945 -18.53 -65.04 -45.14
N VAL A 946 -17.31 -65.52 -45.38
CA VAL A 946 -17.02 -66.94 -45.60
C VAL A 946 -16.03 -67.39 -44.56
N LYS A 947 -16.40 -68.44 -43.83
CA LYS A 947 -15.57 -69.10 -42.82
C LYS A 947 -15.31 -70.54 -43.27
N ILE A 948 -14.03 -70.93 -43.28
CA ILE A 948 -13.60 -72.31 -43.52
C ILE A 948 -12.75 -72.74 -42.32
N ALA A 949 -13.23 -73.73 -41.56
CA ALA A 949 -12.68 -74.18 -40.27
C ALA A 949 -12.45 -73.02 -39.28
N PHE A 950 -11.20 -72.62 -39.06
CA PHE A 950 -10.82 -71.56 -38.10
C PHE A 950 -10.57 -70.19 -38.75
N ILE A 951 -10.62 -70.09 -40.09
CA ILE A 951 -10.29 -68.87 -40.84
C ILE A 951 -11.58 -68.26 -41.41
N SER A 952 -11.85 -66.99 -41.08
CA SER A 952 -12.98 -66.21 -41.61
C SER A 952 -12.51 -64.99 -42.36
N LYS A 953 -13.11 -64.70 -43.52
CA LYS A 953 -12.90 -63.45 -44.26
C LYS A 953 -14.25 -62.84 -44.63
N SER A 954 -14.41 -61.56 -44.31
CA SER A 954 -15.60 -60.78 -44.64
C SER A 954 -15.27 -59.70 -45.65
N ILE A 955 -16.14 -59.50 -46.64
CA ILE A 955 -16.08 -58.41 -47.61
C ILE A 955 -17.38 -57.64 -47.51
N THR A 956 -17.28 -56.33 -47.30
CA THR A 956 -18.43 -55.41 -47.26
C THR A 956 -18.36 -54.47 -48.45
N LEU A 957 -19.43 -54.44 -49.26
CA LEU A 957 -19.64 -53.47 -50.31
C LEU A 957 -20.67 -52.47 -49.82
N SER A 958 -20.33 -51.18 -49.76
CA SER A 958 -21.23 -50.12 -49.31
C SER A 958 -21.41 -49.05 -50.37
N VAL A 959 -22.65 -48.63 -50.58
CA VAL A 959 -23.02 -47.46 -51.39
C VAL A 959 -23.69 -46.46 -50.47
N GLU A 960 -23.22 -45.22 -50.50
CA GLU A 960 -23.79 -44.11 -49.75
C GLU A 960 -24.31 -43.04 -50.70
N ARG A 961 -25.44 -42.44 -50.36
CA ARG A 961 -25.96 -41.26 -51.04
C ARG A 961 -26.44 -40.25 -50.02
N ARG A 962 -26.05 -38.99 -50.19
CA ARG A 962 -26.40 -37.89 -49.29
C ARG A 962 -27.19 -36.83 -50.06
N PHE A 963 -28.20 -36.27 -49.42
CA PHE A 963 -29.01 -35.17 -49.90
C PHE A 963 -28.93 -34.05 -48.88
N ALA A 964 -28.62 -32.84 -49.32
CA ALA A 964 -28.76 -31.65 -48.49
C ALA A 964 -30.27 -31.39 -48.25
N GLY A 965 -30.63 -31.03 -47.02
CA GLY A 965 -31.97 -30.57 -46.70
C GLY A 965 -32.15 -29.08 -47.00
N SER A 966 -33.38 -28.59 -46.83
CA SER A 966 -33.95 -27.33 -47.37
C SER A 966 -33.24 -26.00 -47.04
N GLY A 967 -32.11 -26.01 -46.33
CA GLY A 967 -31.33 -24.80 -46.00
C GLY A 967 -30.02 -24.64 -46.77
N GLY A 968 -29.62 -25.61 -47.59
CA GLY A 968 -28.32 -25.63 -48.28
C GLY A 968 -28.36 -25.50 -49.82
N ASP A 969 -29.53 -25.55 -50.45
CA ASP A 969 -29.66 -25.45 -51.91
C ASP A 969 -29.74 -23.98 -52.36
N PRO A 970 -28.98 -23.56 -53.40
CA PRO A 970 -29.10 -22.21 -53.94
C PRO A 970 -30.51 -21.99 -54.48
N THR A 971 -31.13 -20.88 -54.10
CA THR A 971 -32.46 -20.49 -54.59
C THR A 971 -32.45 -20.33 -56.12
N PHE A 972 -33.62 -20.40 -56.76
CA PHE A 972 -33.74 -20.16 -58.21
C PHE A 972 -33.10 -18.82 -58.63
N ALA A 973 -33.22 -17.78 -57.80
CA ALA A 973 -32.61 -16.47 -58.00
C ALA A 973 -31.07 -16.48 -57.90
N GLN A 974 -30.49 -17.44 -57.17
CA GLN A 974 -29.04 -17.63 -57.06
C GLN A 974 -28.49 -18.53 -58.17
N SER A 975 -29.36 -19.31 -58.84
CA SER A 975 -28.99 -20.28 -59.88
C SER A 975 -29.21 -19.77 -61.30
N VAL A 976 -30.08 -18.78 -61.51
CA VAL A 976 -30.42 -18.21 -62.82
C VAL A 976 -30.26 -16.69 -62.76
N ARG A 977 -29.38 -16.12 -63.59
CA ARG A 977 -29.29 -14.65 -63.70
C ARG A 977 -30.49 -14.12 -64.48
N PRO A 978 -30.96 -12.90 -64.21
CA PRO A 978 -32.05 -12.28 -64.99
C PRO A 978 -31.78 -12.28 -66.51
N SER A 979 -30.52 -12.16 -66.93
CA SER A 979 -30.11 -12.26 -68.34
C SER A 979 -30.36 -13.64 -68.95
N ASP A 980 -30.13 -14.70 -68.18
CA ASP A 980 -30.25 -16.09 -68.63
C ASP A 980 -31.73 -16.48 -68.75
N TRP A 981 -32.57 -15.92 -67.87
CA TRP A 981 -34.03 -16.06 -67.94
C TRP A 981 -34.63 -15.32 -69.14
N VAL A 982 -34.16 -14.10 -69.44
CA VAL A 982 -34.58 -13.34 -70.62
C VAL A 982 -34.16 -14.05 -71.91
N ALA A 983 -32.94 -14.60 -71.96
CA ALA A 983 -32.46 -15.39 -73.11
C ALA A 983 -33.25 -16.69 -73.30
N TYR A 984 -33.62 -17.38 -72.21
CA TYR A 984 -34.49 -18.55 -72.25
C TYR A 984 -35.89 -18.21 -72.77
N LEU A 985 -36.50 -17.12 -72.30
CA LEU A 985 -37.81 -16.67 -72.78
C LEU A 985 -37.78 -16.26 -74.27
N GLN A 986 -36.69 -15.64 -74.74
CA GLN A 986 -36.50 -15.27 -76.16
C GLN A 986 -36.25 -16.47 -77.08
N ALA A 987 -35.80 -17.62 -76.56
CA ALA A 987 -35.60 -18.82 -77.36
C ALA A 987 -36.91 -19.60 -77.64
N PHE A 988 -37.99 -19.27 -76.93
CA PHE A 988 -39.31 -19.90 -77.05
C PHE A 988 -40.45 -18.92 -77.44
N ALA A 989 -40.10 -17.67 -77.78
CA ALA A 989 -40.96 -16.67 -78.40
C ALA A 989 -40.48 -16.44 -79.84
#